data_AF-A0A6M5UAS7-F1
#
_entry.id   AF-A0A6M5UAS7-F1
#
_cell.length_a   1.000
_cell.length_b   1.000
_cell.length_c   1.000
_cell.angle_alpha   90.00
_cell.angle_beta   90.00
_cell.angle_gamma   90.00
#
_symmetry.space_group_name_H-M   'P 1'
#
loop_
_entity.id
_entity.type
_entity.pdbx_description
1 polymer ?
#
loop_
_entity_poly.entity_id
_entity_poly.type
_entity_poly.pdbx_seq_one_letter_code
_entity_poly.pdbx_strand_id
1 'polypeptide(L)'
;MSIEELEESYGGPGPSGFDRTPPQDVAAEMSVLGGMLLSKDAIADVIEQIRGSDFYRPAHEVVYESIIDLYGRGEPADAITVVAELTKRGELQRIGGAPYIHDLMAGVPTAANAGYYARIVRERAVLRRLVEAGTRIVQLGYATDGGDVDEIVNNAQAEVYAVTERRTTEDYLPLSEILGPTFDEIEAAQGRGEGMTGVPTGYSDFDRLTNGLHPGQMIVVAARPAIGKALALDTPLPTPSGWTTMGDVAVGDLLVSADGTPTRVVGATEVMVDRPCYEVELDDGTVIVADAQHQWVTSTRSQRRAVRAGETPESSVRTTEELAATVRTATADRRANHSIATAAPLDLPDADLPIHPYALGVWLGDGSSRRAEFTSADPEIAMRIEGLGYVAQPKGSAKGRARAYNMLLPGAEALGRACIVCGTEFAPKRATLLACGKVCAARSRGMERPAPPTCPDCGKPGWGFRRCQECHTANGTMSGRLRTLGVLSNKHIPASYLRASEAQRRDLLAGLLDTDGTVMPQGSVQISLTSERLARETRELVLSLGYRTGWSTKTVKGRTEASSTAYTITFTTEDDVFWLERKRLVHKERRRPGTARLTSRFVVDVRRVESVPVRCVEVDHPSHLYLAGRSMVPTHNSVLGINVATHAAVHHQMASVIFSLEMSRNEITMRLLAAEARVPLTRMRSGKMDEQDWQKLASTMGKVAEAPLFIDDSPNMSLMEIRAKCRRLKQRHDLKLVVIDYLQLMSSGKRVESRQQEVSEFSRALKLLAKELEVPVIAISQLNRGPEQRGDKKPQMSDLRESGSIEQDADVVILLHREDAYEKESPRAGEADLIVAKHRNGPTDTITVAFQGHYQRFADMQM
;
A
#
# COMPACT_ATOMS: atom_id res chain seq x y z
N MET A 1 14.03 58.11 -26.70
CA MET A 1 12.77 57.49 -26.33
C MET A 1 12.96 56.78 -25.02
N SER A 2 12.28 57.23 -23.98
CA SER A 2 12.38 56.66 -22.63
C SER A 2 11.61 55.34 -22.53
N ILE A 3 11.87 54.56 -21.50
CA ILE A 3 11.17 53.29 -21.20
C ILE A 3 9.65 53.52 -21.07
N GLU A 4 9.24 54.71 -20.59
CA GLU A 4 7.84 55.13 -20.51
C GLU A 4 7.16 55.27 -21.88
N GLU A 5 7.88 55.70 -22.92
CA GLU A 5 7.34 55.82 -24.29
C GLU A 5 7.22 54.46 -25.01
N LEU A 6 7.93 53.43 -24.51
CA LEU A 6 7.81 52.05 -25.01
C LEU A 6 6.64 51.30 -24.34
N GLU A 7 6.30 51.63 -23.09
CA GLU A 7 5.17 51.04 -22.34
C GLU A 7 3.80 51.52 -22.85
N GLU A 8 3.67 52.76 -23.33
CA GLU A 8 2.42 53.25 -23.93
C GLU A 8 2.08 52.60 -25.29
N SER A 9 3.08 52.06 -26.00
CA SER A 9 2.88 51.45 -27.33
C SER A 9 2.34 50.01 -27.30
N TYR A 10 2.35 49.35 -26.14
CA TYR A 10 1.85 47.98 -25.93
C TYR A 10 0.59 47.89 -25.05
N GLY A 11 -0.04 49.03 -24.75
CA GLY A 11 -1.33 49.10 -24.06
C GLY A 11 -2.50 48.81 -25.01
N GLY A 12 -2.73 47.54 -25.34
CA GLY A 12 -4.05 47.11 -25.83
C GLY A 12 -5.14 47.48 -24.79
N PRO A 13 -6.40 47.68 -25.20
CA PRO A 13 -7.43 48.17 -24.29
C PRO A 13 -7.60 47.21 -23.12
N GLY A 14 -7.10 47.60 -21.94
CA GLY A 14 -7.34 46.88 -20.70
C GLY A 14 -8.85 46.79 -20.45
N PRO A 15 -9.34 45.66 -19.91
CA PRO A 15 -10.77 45.49 -19.70
C PRO A 15 -11.24 46.55 -18.72
N SER A 16 -12.17 47.38 -19.20
CA SER A 16 -12.98 48.29 -18.39
C SER A 16 -13.43 47.62 -17.10
N GLY A 17 -13.31 48.32 -15.97
CA GLY A 17 -13.85 47.87 -14.69
C GLY A 17 -15.26 47.29 -14.84
N PHE A 18 -15.45 46.11 -14.28
CA PHE A 18 -16.72 45.38 -14.28
C PHE A 18 -17.77 46.16 -13.47
N ASP A 19 -18.46 47.11 -14.10
CA ASP A 19 -19.79 47.53 -13.64
C ASP A 19 -20.84 46.60 -14.28
N ARG A 20 -20.71 45.30 -13.98
CA ARG A 20 -21.70 44.29 -14.36
C ARG A 20 -22.59 44.02 -13.16
N THR A 21 -23.83 44.46 -13.24
CA THR A 21 -24.86 44.03 -12.30
C THR A 21 -24.98 42.50 -12.35
N PRO A 22 -25.13 41.82 -11.20
CA PRO A 22 -25.36 40.39 -11.17
C PRO A 22 -26.56 40.01 -12.05
N PRO A 23 -26.54 38.83 -12.71
CA PRO A 23 -27.67 38.38 -13.52
C PRO A 23 -28.98 38.41 -12.72
N GLN A 24 -29.94 39.19 -13.21
CA GLN A 24 -31.23 39.45 -12.56
C GLN A 24 -32.30 39.76 -13.61
N ASP A 25 -33.56 39.53 -13.26
CA ASP A 25 -34.72 39.99 -14.05
C ASP A 25 -35.83 40.40 -13.09
N VAL A 26 -35.80 41.68 -12.69
CA VAL A 26 -36.72 42.23 -11.69
C VAL A 26 -38.17 42.22 -12.20
N ALA A 27 -38.38 42.38 -13.51
CA ALA A 27 -39.71 42.35 -14.10
C ALA A 27 -40.32 40.94 -14.05
N ALA A 28 -39.50 39.90 -14.30
CA ALA A 28 -39.91 38.52 -14.11
C ALA A 28 -40.22 38.22 -12.64
N GLU A 29 -39.38 38.67 -11.69
CA GLU A 29 -39.63 38.50 -10.26
C GLU A 29 -40.96 39.14 -9.81
N MET A 30 -41.25 40.36 -10.27
CA MET A 30 -42.53 41.03 -9.98
C MET A 30 -43.72 40.27 -10.57
N SER A 31 -43.57 39.74 -11.79
CA SER A 31 -44.62 38.97 -12.48
C SER A 31 -44.90 37.62 -11.80
N VAL A 32 -43.88 37.00 -11.19
CA VAL A 32 -44.04 35.78 -10.40
C VAL A 32 -44.83 36.06 -9.12
N LEU A 33 -44.39 37.04 -8.32
CA LEU A 33 -45.05 37.38 -7.05
C LEU A 33 -46.48 37.86 -7.26
N GLY A 34 -46.71 38.73 -8.25
CA GLY A 34 -48.05 39.18 -8.57
C GLY A 34 -48.93 38.04 -9.12
N GLY A 35 -48.37 37.11 -9.89
CA GLY A 35 -49.09 35.92 -10.37
C GLY A 35 -49.55 35.02 -9.23
N MET A 36 -48.67 34.83 -8.23
CA MET A 36 -48.97 34.09 -7.00
C MET A 36 -50.07 34.78 -6.16
N LEU A 37 -50.07 36.12 -6.07
CA LEU A 37 -51.10 36.89 -5.37
C LEU A 37 -52.47 36.87 -6.07
N LEU A 38 -52.50 36.57 -7.37
CA LEU A 38 -53.73 36.55 -8.18
C LEU A 38 -54.37 35.17 -8.29
N SER A 39 -53.59 34.08 -8.20
CA SER A 39 -54.10 32.72 -8.38
C SER A 39 -53.37 31.71 -7.49
N LYS A 40 -54.16 30.86 -6.83
CA LYS A 40 -53.65 29.72 -6.04
C LYS A 40 -52.90 28.70 -6.90
N ASP A 41 -53.32 28.48 -8.14
CA ASP A 41 -52.68 27.53 -9.05
C ASP A 41 -51.29 28.01 -9.46
N ALA A 42 -51.12 29.33 -9.61
CA ALA A 42 -49.83 29.94 -9.88
C ALA A 42 -48.84 29.76 -8.72
N ILE A 43 -49.33 29.69 -7.47
CA ILE A 43 -48.48 29.39 -6.31
C ILE A 43 -47.90 27.97 -6.43
N ALA A 44 -48.73 26.98 -6.77
CA ALA A 44 -48.28 25.60 -6.94
C ALA A 44 -47.21 25.47 -8.05
N ASP A 45 -47.45 26.08 -9.21
CA ASP A 45 -46.52 26.04 -10.35
C ASP A 45 -45.17 26.71 -10.06
N VAL A 46 -45.14 27.71 -9.17
CA VAL A 46 -43.93 28.48 -8.83
C VAL A 46 -43.12 27.79 -7.73
N ILE A 47 -43.78 27.19 -6.72
CA ILE A 47 -43.11 26.44 -5.62
C ILE A 47 -42.23 25.33 -6.17
N GLU A 48 -42.68 24.62 -7.21
CA GLU A 48 -41.90 23.54 -7.83
C GLU A 48 -40.61 24.03 -8.53
N GLN A 49 -40.50 25.33 -8.82
CA GLN A 49 -39.48 25.86 -9.72
C GLN A 49 -38.42 26.75 -9.06
N ILE A 50 -38.77 27.55 -8.03
CA ILE A 50 -37.86 28.52 -7.39
C ILE A 50 -38.02 28.54 -5.87
N ARG A 51 -37.00 29.00 -5.14
CA ARG A 51 -37.00 29.28 -3.69
C ARG A 51 -36.86 30.77 -3.40
N GLY A 52 -37.09 31.21 -2.15
CA GLY A 52 -36.91 32.62 -1.74
C GLY A 52 -35.53 33.18 -2.07
N SER A 53 -34.46 32.38 -1.91
CA SER A 53 -33.09 32.77 -2.22
C SER A 53 -32.79 32.97 -3.73
N ASP A 54 -33.68 32.52 -4.63
CA ASP A 54 -33.51 32.71 -6.07
C ASP A 54 -33.85 34.14 -6.51
N PHE A 55 -34.60 34.90 -5.69
CA PHE A 55 -34.89 36.30 -5.97
C PHE A 55 -33.63 37.17 -5.80
N TYR A 56 -33.41 38.10 -6.72
CA TYR A 56 -32.31 39.06 -6.60
C TYR A 56 -32.59 40.11 -5.53
N ARG A 57 -33.87 40.54 -5.41
CA ARG A 57 -34.25 41.55 -4.42
C ARG A 57 -34.64 40.88 -3.10
N PRO A 58 -33.99 41.26 -1.97
CA PRO A 58 -34.40 40.77 -0.65
C PRO A 58 -35.87 41.09 -0.32
N ALA A 59 -36.40 42.19 -0.85
CA ALA A 59 -37.82 42.51 -0.69
C ALA A 59 -38.75 41.47 -1.32
N HIS A 60 -38.36 40.91 -2.48
CA HIS A 60 -39.13 39.89 -3.18
C HIS A 60 -39.04 38.52 -2.49
N GLU A 61 -37.87 38.18 -1.94
CA GLU A 61 -37.69 37.00 -1.09
C GLU A 61 -38.66 37.04 0.12
N VAL A 62 -38.71 38.17 0.84
CA VAL A 62 -39.60 38.34 1.99
C VAL A 62 -41.08 38.21 1.61
N VAL A 63 -41.47 38.76 0.46
CA VAL A 63 -42.85 38.62 -0.06
C VAL A 63 -43.14 37.16 -0.42
N TYR A 64 -42.22 36.49 -1.11
CA TYR A 64 -42.35 35.08 -1.49
C TYR A 64 -42.54 34.20 -0.24
N GLU A 65 -41.65 34.30 0.75
CA GLU A 65 -41.72 33.50 1.98
C GLU A 65 -43.04 33.74 2.75
N SER A 66 -43.56 34.96 2.73
CA SER A 66 -44.86 35.27 3.34
C SER A 66 -46.03 34.62 2.59
N ILE A 67 -45.97 34.57 1.25
CA ILE A 67 -46.96 33.86 0.42
C ILE A 67 -46.90 32.36 0.69
N ILE A 68 -45.70 31.77 0.75
CA ILE A 68 -45.51 30.34 1.03
C ILE A 68 -46.02 29.97 2.41
N ASP A 69 -45.72 30.78 3.43
CA ASP A 69 -46.19 30.50 4.79
C ASP A 69 -47.72 30.53 4.93
N LEU A 70 -48.38 31.50 4.28
CA LEU A 70 -49.85 31.56 4.23
C LEU A 70 -50.42 30.34 3.48
N TYR A 71 -49.83 30.01 2.34
CA TYR A 71 -50.24 28.85 1.53
C TYR A 71 -50.07 27.53 2.30
N GLY A 72 -48.95 27.35 3.02
CA GLY A 72 -48.66 26.18 3.85
C GLY A 72 -49.60 26.03 5.04
N ARG A 73 -50.12 27.15 5.58
CA ARG A 73 -51.18 27.16 6.60
C ARG A 73 -52.60 26.93 6.03
N GLY A 74 -52.73 26.82 4.71
CA GLY A 74 -54.01 26.68 4.02
C GLY A 74 -54.82 27.98 3.97
N GLU A 75 -54.21 29.12 4.30
CA GLU A 75 -54.83 30.45 4.22
C GLU A 75 -54.71 30.99 2.77
N PRO A 76 -55.69 31.76 2.26
CA PRO A 76 -55.57 32.39 0.95
C PRO A 76 -54.44 33.43 0.99
N ALA A 77 -53.50 33.37 0.04
CA ALA A 77 -52.39 34.31 -0.07
C ALA A 77 -52.70 35.41 -1.09
N ASP A 78 -53.59 36.32 -0.72
CA ASP A 78 -53.95 37.52 -1.49
C ASP A 78 -53.25 38.78 -0.94
N ALA A 79 -53.41 39.93 -1.60
CA ALA A 79 -52.75 41.16 -1.16
C ALA A 79 -53.12 41.60 0.27
N ILE A 80 -54.34 41.30 0.74
CA ILE A 80 -54.79 41.74 2.07
C ILE A 80 -54.14 40.87 3.15
N THR A 81 -54.19 39.56 2.96
CA THR A 81 -53.62 38.56 3.88
C THR A 81 -52.09 38.64 3.94
N VAL A 82 -51.42 38.82 2.79
CA VAL A 82 -49.96 39.01 2.74
C VAL A 82 -49.54 40.32 3.43
N VAL A 83 -50.27 41.43 3.23
CA VAL A 83 -50.00 42.68 3.95
C VAL A 83 -50.21 42.51 5.47
N ALA A 84 -51.25 41.79 5.89
CA ALA A 84 -51.50 41.50 7.30
C ALA A 84 -50.37 40.66 7.92
N GLU A 85 -49.91 39.63 7.23
CA GLU A 85 -48.81 38.76 7.67
C GLU A 85 -47.48 39.54 7.76
N LEU A 86 -47.15 40.33 6.73
CA LEU A 86 -45.95 41.18 6.73
C LEU A 86 -46.00 42.28 7.81
N THR A 87 -47.19 42.78 8.14
CA THR A 87 -47.38 43.73 9.25
C THR A 87 -47.12 43.07 10.58
N LYS A 88 -47.66 41.86 10.78
CA LYS A 88 -47.47 41.05 11.99
C LYS A 88 -46.00 40.70 12.22
N ARG A 89 -45.25 40.43 11.15
CA ARG A 89 -43.80 40.16 11.16
C ARG A 89 -42.92 41.42 11.29
N GLY A 90 -43.51 42.61 11.15
CA GLY A 90 -42.76 43.88 11.19
C GLY A 90 -41.91 44.14 9.93
N GLU A 91 -42.17 43.42 8.83
CA GLU A 91 -41.35 43.49 7.61
C GLU A 91 -41.98 44.33 6.49
N LEU A 92 -43.24 44.76 6.65
CA LEU A 92 -43.99 45.53 5.64
C LEU A 92 -43.23 46.77 5.14
N GLN A 93 -42.52 47.48 6.01
CA GLN A 93 -41.76 48.67 5.60
C GLN A 93 -40.46 48.35 4.87
N ARG A 94 -39.89 47.15 5.06
CA ARG A 94 -38.68 46.71 4.36
C ARG A 94 -38.95 46.41 2.88
N ILE A 95 -40.20 46.10 2.53
CA ILE A 95 -40.59 45.75 1.16
C ILE A 95 -41.19 46.93 0.37
N GLY A 96 -41.33 48.12 0.96
CA GLY A 96 -41.92 49.30 0.29
C GLY A 96 -43.38 49.61 0.66
N GLY A 97 -43.92 48.94 1.69
CA GLY A 97 -45.26 49.20 2.21
C GLY A 97 -46.39 48.49 1.45
N ALA A 98 -47.62 48.63 1.95
CA ALA A 98 -48.81 48.03 1.33
C ALA A 98 -49.03 48.41 -0.17
N PRO A 99 -48.73 49.64 -0.64
CA PRO A 99 -48.87 49.98 -2.06
C PRO A 99 -48.04 49.09 -2.98
N TYR A 100 -46.84 48.67 -2.54
CA TYR A 100 -45.96 47.86 -3.36
C TYR A 100 -46.54 46.48 -3.69
N ILE A 101 -47.29 45.87 -2.76
CA ILE A 101 -47.98 44.59 -3.00
C ILE A 101 -49.05 44.74 -4.09
N HIS A 102 -49.76 45.87 -4.11
CA HIS A 102 -50.72 46.15 -5.18
C HIS A 102 -50.04 46.45 -6.52
N ASP A 103 -48.88 47.09 -6.52
CA ASP A 103 -48.07 47.30 -7.73
C ASP A 103 -47.60 45.96 -8.33
N LEU A 104 -47.22 44.99 -7.49
CA LEU A 104 -46.88 43.62 -7.94
C LEU A 104 -48.05 42.96 -8.68
N MET A 105 -49.28 43.10 -8.17
CA MET A 105 -50.47 42.57 -8.84
C MET A 105 -50.76 43.28 -10.16
N ALA A 106 -50.62 44.61 -10.19
CA ALA A 106 -50.87 45.42 -11.37
C ALA A 106 -49.86 45.16 -12.51
N GLY A 107 -48.64 44.74 -12.16
CA GLY A 107 -47.57 44.44 -13.11
C GLY A 107 -47.71 43.11 -13.87
N VAL A 108 -48.70 42.26 -13.54
CA VAL A 108 -48.81 40.90 -14.10
C VAL A 108 -49.71 40.88 -15.34
N PRO A 109 -49.20 40.49 -16.51
CA PRO A 109 -50.02 40.39 -17.71
C PRO A 109 -51.07 39.27 -17.64
N THR A 110 -50.71 38.11 -17.08
CA THR A 110 -51.61 36.95 -16.89
C THR A 110 -51.05 36.00 -15.83
N ALA A 111 -51.87 35.60 -14.85
CA ALA A 111 -51.44 34.70 -13.76
C ALA A 111 -51.03 33.30 -14.26
N ALA A 112 -51.62 32.81 -15.36
CA ALA A 112 -51.30 31.50 -15.96
C ALA A 112 -49.83 31.38 -16.45
N ASN A 113 -49.12 32.50 -16.64
CA ASN A 113 -47.73 32.50 -17.10
C ASN A 113 -46.72 32.58 -15.94
N ALA A 114 -47.16 32.54 -14.68
CA ALA A 114 -46.27 32.62 -13.51
C ALA A 114 -45.16 31.57 -13.55
N GLY A 115 -45.49 30.33 -13.96
CA GLY A 115 -44.50 29.26 -14.13
C GLY A 115 -43.45 29.53 -15.21
N TYR A 116 -43.77 30.30 -16.26
CA TYR A 116 -42.79 30.71 -17.27
C TYR A 116 -41.84 31.78 -16.72
N TYR A 117 -42.36 32.77 -15.99
CA TYR A 117 -41.52 33.80 -15.36
C TYR A 117 -40.64 33.23 -14.23
N ALA A 118 -41.14 32.24 -13.47
CA ALA A 118 -40.35 31.54 -12.46
C ALA A 118 -39.12 30.84 -13.08
N ARG A 119 -39.26 30.29 -14.28
CA ARG A 119 -38.13 29.73 -15.03
C ARG A 119 -37.06 30.78 -15.35
N ILE A 120 -37.47 31.98 -15.73
CA ILE A 120 -36.55 33.09 -16.02
C ILE A 120 -35.80 33.49 -14.73
N VAL A 121 -36.52 33.67 -13.61
CA VAL A 121 -35.91 33.98 -12.31
C VAL A 121 -34.89 32.91 -11.92
N ARG A 122 -35.25 31.63 -12.08
CA ARG A 122 -34.36 30.49 -11.84
C ARG A 122 -33.09 30.54 -12.70
N GLU A 123 -33.21 30.80 -13.99
CA GLU A 123 -32.07 30.90 -14.90
C GLU A 123 -31.11 32.02 -14.48
N ARG A 124 -31.65 33.17 -14.07
CA ARG A 124 -30.84 34.28 -13.54
C ARG A 124 -30.19 33.94 -12.21
N ALA A 125 -30.88 33.24 -11.30
CA ALA A 125 -30.33 32.78 -10.03
C ALA A 125 -29.18 31.79 -10.20
N VAL A 126 -29.27 30.85 -11.16
CA VAL A 126 -28.19 29.91 -11.49
C VAL A 126 -26.97 30.66 -12.05
N LEU A 127 -27.18 31.61 -12.96
CA LEU A 127 -26.10 32.44 -13.50
C LEU A 127 -25.45 33.30 -12.39
N ARG A 128 -26.24 33.81 -11.44
CA ARG A 128 -25.73 34.57 -10.29
C ARG A 128 -24.88 33.69 -9.36
N ARG A 129 -25.34 32.49 -9.01
CA ARG A 129 -24.56 31.50 -8.23
C ARG A 129 -23.25 31.10 -8.92
N LEU A 130 -23.25 30.99 -10.25
CA LEU A 130 -22.03 30.73 -11.02
C LEU A 130 -21.00 31.86 -10.89
N VAL A 131 -21.45 33.12 -10.92
CA VAL A 131 -20.59 34.29 -10.72
C VAL A 131 -20.01 34.31 -9.30
N GLU A 132 -20.82 33.99 -8.29
CA GLU A 132 -20.36 33.90 -6.90
C GLU A 132 -19.35 32.77 -6.70
N ALA A 133 -19.63 31.58 -7.23
CA ALA A 133 -18.69 30.44 -7.19
C ALA A 133 -17.37 30.77 -7.88
N GLY A 134 -17.42 31.40 -9.06
CA GLY A 134 -16.23 31.89 -9.76
C GLY A 134 -15.42 32.89 -8.92
N THR A 135 -16.10 33.79 -8.21
CA THR A 135 -15.45 34.76 -7.33
C THR A 135 -14.76 34.08 -6.14
N ARG A 136 -15.40 33.08 -5.51
CA ARG A 136 -14.80 32.29 -4.43
C ARG A 136 -13.59 31.48 -4.90
N ILE A 137 -13.65 30.88 -6.09
CA ILE A 137 -12.53 30.14 -6.68
C ILE A 137 -11.33 31.07 -6.93
N VAL A 138 -11.58 32.28 -7.42
CA VAL A 138 -10.52 33.30 -7.56
C VAL A 138 -9.91 33.65 -6.20
N GLN A 139 -10.73 33.84 -5.16
CA GLN A 139 -10.24 34.09 -3.80
C GLN A 139 -9.39 32.94 -3.25
N LEU A 140 -9.80 31.68 -3.48
CA LEU A 140 -9.02 30.49 -3.11
C LEU A 140 -7.65 30.47 -3.78
N GLY A 141 -7.55 30.90 -5.05
CA GLY A 141 -6.28 30.96 -5.78
C GLY A 141 -5.30 32.04 -5.29
N TYR A 142 -5.80 33.07 -4.59
CA TYR A 142 -4.98 34.15 -4.00
C TYR A 142 -4.76 33.98 -2.50
N ALA A 143 -5.40 33.01 -1.85
CA ALA A 143 -5.22 32.76 -0.42
C ALA A 143 -3.78 32.24 -0.17
N THR A 144 -2.97 33.04 0.53
CA THR A 144 -1.54 32.79 0.78
C THR A 144 -1.25 31.78 1.91
N ASP A 145 -2.28 31.10 2.42
CA ASP A 145 -2.14 30.15 3.51
C ASP A 145 -1.82 28.76 2.94
N GLY A 146 -0.72 28.16 3.40
CA GLY A 146 -0.10 26.94 2.86
C GLY A 146 -0.91 25.64 3.02
N GLY A 147 -2.15 25.63 2.55
CA GLY A 147 -2.91 24.41 2.29
C GLY A 147 -2.30 23.61 1.14
N ASP A 148 -2.52 22.30 1.15
CA ASP A 148 -2.14 21.43 0.05
C ASP A 148 -2.82 21.90 -1.25
N VAL A 149 -2.08 21.91 -2.36
CA VAL A 149 -2.61 22.30 -3.67
C VAL A 149 -3.80 21.42 -4.04
N ASP A 150 -3.76 20.15 -3.65
CA ASP A 150 -4.86 19.20 -3.87
C ASP A 150 -6.12 19.57 -3.09
N GLU A 151 -5.99 20.13 -1.87
CA GLU A 151 -7.12 20.59 -1.08
C GLU A 151 -7.78 21.84 -1.70
N ILE A 152 -6.97 22.78 -2.20
CA ILE A 152 -7.44 23.98 -2.91
C ILE A 152 -8.21 23.60 -4.17
N VAL A 153 -7.67 22.64 -4.95
CA VAL A 153 -8.33 22.13 -6.17
C VAL A 153 -9.64 21.42 -5.83
N ASN A 154 -9.67 20.60 -4.77
CA ASN A 154 -10.89 19.91 -4.33
C ASN A 154 -11.97 20.90 -3.86
N ASN A 155 -11.59 21.94 -3.11
CA ASN A 155 -12.52 22.98 -2.67
C ASN A 155 -13.05 23.78 -3.86
N ALA A 156 -12.20 24.11 -4.84
CA ALA A 156 -12.64 24.76 -6.08
C ALA A 156 -13.61 23.89 -6.88
N GLN A 157 -13.37 22.57 -6.95
CA GLN A 157 -14.29 21.64 -7.58
C GLN A 157 -15.65 21.63 -6.87
N ALA A 158 -15.67 21.54 -5.53
CA ALA A 158 -16.90 21.56 -4.74
C ALA A 158 -17.75 22.82 -4.99
N GLU A 159 -17.11 23.99 -5.09
CA GLU A 159 -17.76 25.27 -5.39
C GLU A 159 -18.44 25.28 -6.77
N VAL A 160 -17.80 24.74 -7.81
CA VAL A 160 -18.41 24.62 -9.14
C VAL A 160 -19.58 23.64 -9.12
N TYR A 161 -19.45 22.52 -8.39
CA TYR A 161 -20.52 21.52 -8.32
C TYR A 161 -21.76 22.02 -7.56
N ALA A 162 -21.61 22.82 -6.51
CA ALA A 162 -22.73 23.41 -5.77
C ALA A 162 -23.65 24.28 -6.65
N VAL A 163 -23.15 24.82 -7.77
CA VAL A 163 -23.95 25.57 -8.76
C VAL A 163 -24.91 24.66 -9.52
N THR A 164 -24.56 23.37 -9.68
CA THR A 164 -25.31 22.39 -10.49
C THR A 164 -26.32 21.57 -9.71
N GLU A 165 -26.30 21.61 -8.38
CA GLU A 165 -27.12 20.72 -7.56
C GLU A 165 -28.61 21.14 -7.60
N ARG A 166 -29.46 20.20 -8.05
CA ARG A 166 -30.92 20.23 -7.92
C ARG A 166 -31.37 19.17 -6.93
N ARG A 167 -32.41 19.56 -6.16
CA ARG A 167 -33.27 18.75 -5.28
C ARG A 167 -32.57 18.10 -4.07
N THR A 168 -32.57 18.83 -2.96
CA THR A 168 -33.03 18.24 -1.70
C THR A 168 -34.56 18.23 -1.75
N THR A 169 -35.14 17.06 -1.97
CA THR A 169 -36.54 16.74 -1.64
C THR A 169 -36.74 17.00 -0.15
N GLU A 170 -37.89 17.54 0.25
CA GLU A 170 -38.21 17.76 1.67
C GLU A 170 -38.10 16.44 2.46
N ASP A 171 -37.53 16.49 3.66
CA ASP A 171 -37.13 15.34 4.50
C ASP A 171 -38.31 14.51 5.07
N TYR A 172 -39.56 14.86 4.73
CA TYR A 172 -40.73 14.11 5.16
C TYR A 172 -41.81 14.12 4.08
N LEU A 173 -42.21 12.92 3.65
CA LEU A 173 -43.37 12.71 2.77
C LEU A 173 -44.53 12.15 3.62
N PRO A 174 -45.77 12.62 3.44
CA PRO A 174 -46.92 11.99 4.09
C PRO A 174 -47.07 10.54 3.60
N LEU A 175 -47.42 9.62 4.50
CA LEU A 175 -47.50 8.18 4.20
C LEU A 175 -48.36 7.88 2.95
N SER A 176 -49.42 8.66 2.71
CA SER A 176 -50.28 8.54 1.53
C SER A 176 -49.53 8.71 0.20
N GLU A 177 -48.50 9.54 0.16
CA GLU A 177 -47.69 9.77 -1.05
C GLU A 177 -46.60 8.69 -1.23
N ILE A 178 -46.17 8.04 -0.14
CA ILE A 178 -45.23 6.91 -0.19
C ILE A 178 -45.97 5.62 -0.59
N LEU A 179 -47.23 5.46 -0.15
CA LEU A 179 -48.02 4.27 -0.42
C LEU A 179 -48.25 4.03 -1.91
N GLY A 180 -48.50 5.08 -2.71
CA GLY A 180 -48.70 4.95 -4.16
C GLY A 180 -47.52 4.27 -4.88
N PRO A 181 -46.32 4.87 -4.86
CA PRO A 181 -45.11 4.26 -5.43
C PRO A 181 -44.79 2.88 -4.82
N THR A 182 -45.06 2.67 -3.53
CA THR A 182 -44.84 1.36 -2.89
C THR A 182 -45.79 0.30 -3.46
N PHE A 183 -47.05 0.64 -3.73
CA PHE A 183 -48.00 -0.26 -4.39
C PHE A 183 -47.59 -0.53 -5.84
N ASP A 184 -47.13 0.49 -6.56
CA ASP A 184 -46.61 0.32 -7.93
C ASP A 184 -45.39 -0.62 -7.96
N GLU A 185 -44.50 -0.54 -6.97
CA GLU A 185 -43.38 -1.47 -6.81
C GLU A 185 -43.84 -2.91 -6.50
N ILE A 186 -44.87 -3.07 -5.66
CA ILE A 186 -45.46 -4.38 -5.34
C ILE A 186 -46.16 -4.98 -6.56
N GLU A 187 -46.89 -4.19 -7.33
CA GLU A 187 -47.53 -4.63 -8.58
C GLU A 187 -46.48 -4.97 -9.65
N ALA A 188 -45.41 -4.17 -9.77
CA ALA A 188 -44.29 -4.46 -10.66
C ALA A 188 -43.55 -5.75 -10.26
N ALA A 189 -43.49 -6.08 -8.97
CA ALA A 189 -42.95 -7.35 -8.46
C ALA A 189 -43.88 -8.54 -8.76
N GLN A 190 -45.21 -8.36 -8.76
CA GLN A 190 -46.16 -9.41 -9.13
C GLN A 190 -46.25 -9.66 -10.65
N GLY A 191 -46.05 -8.63 -11.48
CA GLY A 191 -46.16 -8.72 -12.94
C GLY A 191 -44.97 -9.41 -13.65
N ARG A 192 -43.84 -9.61 -12.97
CA ARG A 192 -42.65 -10.27 -13.51
C ARG A 192 -42.66 -11.75 -13.10
N GLY A 193 -43.07 -12.65 -14.00
CA GLY A 193 -42.85 -14.08 -13.80
C GLY A 193 -41.37 -14.37 -13.55
N GLU A 194 -41.05 -15.07 -12.46
CA GLU A 194 -39.68 -15.50 -12.05
C GLU A 194 -38.56 -14.45 -12.22
N GLY A 195 -38.86 -13.15 -12.14
CA GLY A 195 -37.88 -12.08 -12.31
C GLY A 195 -37.40 -11.52 -10.98
N MET A 196 -36.09 -11.63 -10.70
CA MET A 196 -35.45 -11.03 -9.51
C MET A 196 -35.62 -9.51 -9.45
N THR A 197 -35.76 -8.94 -8.24
CA THR A 197 -35.89 -7.48 -8.04
C THR A 197 -34.54 -6.79 -7.82
N GLY A 198 -33.59 -7.44 -7.14
CA GLY A 198 -32.23 -6.94 -6.92
C GLY A 198 -31.23 -7.34 -8.02
N VAL A 199 -29.97 -6.92 -7.87
CA VAL A 199 -28.87 -7.31 -8.76
C VAL A 199 -28.56 -8.80 -8.56
N PRO A 200 -28.66 -9.64 -9.60
CA PRO A 200 -28.43 -11.08 -9.50
C PRO A 200 -26.95 -11.40 -9.27
N THR A 201 -26.67 -12.37 -8.40
CA THR A 201 -25.30 -12.76 -8.07
C THR A 201 -24.77 -13.91 -8.91
N GLY A 202 -25.67 -14.69 -9.51
CA GLY A 202 -25.33 -15.87 -10.32
C GLY A 202 -25.25 -17.17 -9.54
N TYR A 203 -25.72 -17.16 -8.28
CA TYR A 203 -25.91 -18.36 -7.46
C TYR A 203 -27.39 -18.46 -7.09
N SER A 204 -28.13 -19.37 -7.72
CA SER A 204 -29.61 -19.41 -7.65
C SER A 204 -30.15 -19.55 -6.24
N ASP A 205 -29.48 -20.33 -5.38
CA ASP A 205 -29.89 -20.48 -3.98
C ASP A 205 -29.64 -19.19 -3.17
N PHE A 206 -28.56 -18.45 -3.46
CA PHE A 206 -28.31 -17.13 -2.86
C PHE A 206 -29.30 -16.09 -3.34
N ASP A 207 -29.58 -16.08 -4.63
CA ASP A 207 -30.54 -15.19 -5.24
C ASP A 207 -31.98 -15.51 -4.79
N ARG A 208 -32.31 -16.77 -4.50
CA ARG A 208 -33.60 -17.17 -3.90
C ARG A 208 -33.71 -16.72 -2.43
N LEU A 209 -32.61 -16.75 -1.68
CA LEU A 209 -32.57 -16.28 -0.30
C LEU A 209 -32.67 -14.75 -0.20
N THR A 210 -32.03 -14.03 -1.12
CA THR A 210 -31.87 -12.57 -1.05
C THR A 210 -32.78 -11.78 -2.00
N ASN A 211 -33.35 -12.44 -3.01
CA ASN A 211 -33.99 -11.84 -4.17
C ASN A 211 -33.05 -10.87 -4.93
N GLY A 212 -31.76 -11.22 -4.98
CA GLY A 212 -30.68 -10.38 -5.50
C GLY A 212 -30.19 -9.33 -4.49
N LEU A 213 -29.17 -8.57 -4.89
CA LEU A 213 -28.60 -7.48 -4.08
C LEU A 213 -29.38 -6.19 -4.29
N HIS A 214 -29.91 -5.59 -3.23
CA HIS A 214 -30.82 -4.45 -3.33
C HIS A 214 -30.08 -3.10 -3.29
N PRO A 215 -30.60 -2.07 -3.99
CA PRO A 215 -30.18 -0.68 -3.83
C PRO A 215 -30.04 -0.25 -2.37
N GLY A 216 -28.99 0.53 -2.05
CA GLY A 216 -28.78 1.04 -0.69
C GLY A 216 -28.16 0.05 0.29
N GLN A 217 -27.93 -1.20 -0.11
CA GLN A 217 -27.30 -2.22 0.74
C GLN A 217 -25.77 -2.10 0.75
N MET A 218 -25.18 -2.25 1.94
CA MET A 218 -23.77 -2.55 2.13
C MET A 218 -23.64 -4.05 2.42
N ILE A 219 -22.94 -4.75 1.54
CA ILE A 219 -22.69 -6.19 1.62
C ILE A 219 -21.23 -6.39 1.96
N VAL A 220 -20.94 -7.18 2.98
CA VAL A 220 -19.58 -7.54 3.35
C VAL A 220 -19.34 -8.99 3.00
N VAL A 221 -18.37 -9.23 2.13
CA VAL A 221 -17.88 -10.57 1.85
C VAL A 221 -16.60 -10.74 2.64
N ALA A 222 -16.63 -11.65 3.60
CA ALA A 222 -15.49 -11.92 4.44
C ALA A 222 -14.99 -13.34 4.22
N ALA A 223 -13.72 -13.46 3.88
CA ALA A 223 -13.08 -14.74 3.67
C ALA A 223 -11.81 -14.80 4.51
N ARG A 224 -11.43 -16.01 4.90
CA ARG A 224 -10.06 -16.21 5.39
C ARG A 224 -9.10 -16.05 4.20
N PRO A 225 -7.95 -15.39 4.36
CA PRO A 225 -6.88 -15.43 3.37
C PRO A 225 -6.47 -16.91 3.19
N ALA A 226 -6.73 -17.50 2.02
CA ALA A 226 -6.55 -18.95 1.87
C ALA A 226 -5.89 -19.37 0.55
N ILE A 227 -4.82 -20.16 0.72
CA ILE A 227 -4.22 -21.12 -0.23
C ILE A 227 -3.41 -20.50 -1.39
N GLY A 228 -2.12 -20.27 -1.14
CA GLY A 228 -1.19 -19.76 -2.16
C GLY A 228 0.24 -19.44 -1.70
N LYS A 229 0.59 -19.65 -0.42
CA LYS A 229 1.91 -19.30 0.14
C LYS A 229 2.65 -20.50 0.75
N ALA A 230 2.19 -21.73 0.47
CA ALA A 230 2.72 -22.93 1.11
C ALA A 230 4.13 -23.23 0.60
N LEU A 231 5.09 -23.32 1.52
CA LEU A 231 6.50 -23.62 1.26
C LEU A 231 6.93 -24.79 2.13
N ALA A 232 7.98 -25.51 1.69
CA ALA A 232 8.55 -26.60 2.48
C ALA A 232 8.98 -26.11 3.87
N LEU A 233 8.83 -26.95 4.91
CA LEU A 233 9.10 -26.57 6.30
C LEU A 233 10.55 -26.08 6.54
N ASP A 234 11.50 -26.62 5.80
CA ASP A 234 12.91 -26.25 5.87
C ASP A 234 13.24 -24.93 5.14
N THR A 235 12.26 -24.31 4.47
CA THR A 235 12.44 -23.04 3.76
C THR A 235 12.85 -21.94 4.74
N PRO A 236 14.03 -21.33 4.58
CA PRO A 236 14.50 -20.30 5.49
C PRO A 236 13.76 -18.98 5.23
N LEU A 237 13.37 -18.30 6.30
CA LEU A 237 12.67 -17.02 6.28
C LEU A 237 13.56 -15.97 6.99
N PRO A 238 13.83 -14.82 6.36
CA PRO A 238 14.63 -13.76 6.97
C PRO A 238 13.83 -13.06 8.07
N THR A 239 14.48 -12.79 9.19
CA THR A 239 13.94 -12.04 10.32
C THR A 239 14.83 -10.82 10.60
N PRO A 240 14.33 -9.79 11.31
CA PRO A 240 15.16 -8.67 11.77
C PRO A 240 16.34 -9.07 12.66
N SER A 241 16.31 -10.26 13.25
CA SER A 241 17.37 -10.79 14.13
C SER A 241 18.24 -11.88 13.49
N GLY A 242 17.90 -12.36 12.30
CA GLY A 242 18.60 -13.46 11.65
C GLY A 242 17.71 -14.25 10.70
N TRP A 243 17.57 -15.54 10.96
CA TRP A 243 16.78 -16.47 10.16
C TRP A 243 15.89 -17.32 11.05
N THR A 244 14.70 -17.61 10.57
CA THR A 244 13.85 -18.72 11.06
C THR A 244 13.58 -19.67 9.89
N THR A 245 12.83 -20.75 10.13
CA THR A 245 12.36 -21.65 9.07
C THR A 245 10.84 -21.59 8.98
N MET A 246 10.28 -22.04 7.86
CA MET A 246 8.83 -22.17 7.70
C MET A 246 8.22 -23.15 8.73
N GLY A 247 8.98 -24.14 9.20
CA GLY A 247 8.59 -25.06 10.28
C GLY A 247 8.59 -24.42 11.66
N ASP A 248 9.59 -23.58 11.96
CA ASP A 248 9.80 -23.03 13.31
C ASP A 248 9.08 -21.70 13.55
N VAL A 249 8.72 -20.97 12.50
CA VAL A 249 8.06 -19.67 12.60
C VAL A 249 6.70 -19.79 13.30
N ALA A 250 6.47 -18.88 14.25
CA ALA A 250 5.27 -18.83 15.07
C ALA A 250 4.57 -17.46 14.95
N VAL A 251 3.29 -17.46 15.32
CA VAL A 251 2.52 -16.21 15.44
C VAL A 251 3.17 -15.30 16.49
N GLY A 252 3.37 -14.04 16.15
CA GLY A 252 4.04 -13.05 16.98
C GLY A 252 5.50 -12.80 16.59
N ASP A 253 6.14 -13.72 15.87
CA ASP A 253 7.50 -13.56 15.34
C ASP A 253 7.57 -12.41 14.32
N LEU A 254 8.77 -11.91 14.03
CA LEU A 254 9.00 -10.89 13.01
C LEU A 254 9.67 -11.52 11.78
N LEU A 255 9.08 -11.29 10.61
CA LEU A 255 9.67 -11.57 9.30
C LEU A 255 10.01 -10.23 8.60
N VAL A 256 10.50 -10.33 7.37
CA VAL A 256 10.76 -9.15 6.52
C VAL A 256 9.88 -9.20 5.27
N SER A 257 9.28 -8.04 4.95
CA SER A 257 8.42 -7.81 3.78
C SER A 257 9.22 -7.61 2.49
N ALA A 258 8.54 -7.67 1.34
CA ALA A 258 9.14 -7.47 0.01
C ALA A 258 9.84 -6.11 -0.18
N ASP A 259 9.37 -5.08 0.53
CA ASP A 259 9.96 -3.73 0.54
C ASP A 259 11.11 -3.58 1.55
N GLY A 260 11.48 -4.66 2.24
CA GLY A 260 12.59 -4.69 3.18
C GLY A 260 12.21 -4.38 4.63
N THR A 261 10.96 -3.97 4.91
CA THR A 261 10.54 -3.58 6.26
C THR A 261 10.22 -4.79 7.16
N PRO A 262 10.46 -4.70 8.48
CA PRO A 262 10.00 -5.71 9.44
C PRO A 262 8.48 -5.81 9.48
N THR A 263 7.95 -7.02 9.46
CA THR A 263 6.52 -7.28 9.59
C THR A 263 6.26 -8.42 10.56
N ARG A 264 5.16 -8.36 11.30
CA ARG A 264 4.80 -9.39 12.28
C ARG A 264 4.11 -10.55 11.58
N VAL A 265 4.51 -11.78 11.93
CA VAL A 265 3.74 -12.98 11.61
C VAL A 265 2.47 -12.91 12.41
N VAL A 266 1.39 -12.55 11.73
CA VAL A 266 0.07 -12.67 12.33
C VAL A 266 -0.35 -14.12 12.34
N GLY A 267 0.14 -14.98 11.42
CA GLY A 267 -0.40 -16.33 11.21
C GLY A 267 0.52 -17.41 10.70
N ALA A 268 0.18 -18.64 11.06
CA ALA A 268 0.83 -19.83 10.56
C ALA A 268 -0.16 -21.01 10.53
N THR A 269 -0.31 -21.66 9.37
CA THR A 269 -1.18 -22.84 9.21
C THR A 269 -0.60 -24.06 9.93
N GLU A 270 -1.41 -25.13 10.11
CA GLU A 270 -0.85 -26.45 10.40
C GLU A 270 0.02 -26.97 9.24
N VAL A 271 0.86 -27.97 9.53
CA VAL A 271 1.70 -28.62 8.52
C VAL A 271 0.83 -29.45 7.59
N MET A 272 0.89 -29.13 6.29
CA MET A 272 0.17 -29.86 5.25
C MET A 272 1.11 -30.91 4.62
N VAL A 273 0.72 -32.18 4.68
CA VAL A 273 1.44 -33.34 4.09
C VAL A 273 0.75 -33.80 2.80
N ASP A 274 1.40 -34.56 1.92
CA ASP A 274 0.82 -35.14 0.69
C ASP A 274 0.27 -34.11 -0.32
N ARG A 275 0.97 -32.98 -0.49
CA ARG A 275 0.69 -31.99 -1.54
C ARG A 275 1.66 -32.13 -2.72
N PRO A 276 1.25 -31.89 -3.99
CA PRO A 276 2.20 -31.89 -5.10
C PRO A 276 3.19 -30.73 -4.91
N CYS A 277 4.48 -31.06 -4.80
CA CYS A 277 5.54 -30.08 -4.60
C CYS A 277 6.41 -29.94 -5.85
N TYR A 278 6.94 -28.75 -6.04
CA TYR A 278 7.82 -28.41 -7.14
C TYR A 278 9.05 -27.68 -6.62
N GLU A 279 10.19 -28.01 -7.20
CA GLU A 279 11.45 -27.31 -7.01
C GLU A 279 11.57 -26.22 -8.09
N VAL A 280 11.58 -24.95 -7.68
CA VAL A 280 11.74 -23.78 -8.55
C VAL A 280 13.19 -23.32 -8.53
N GLU A 281 13.87 -23.43 -9.66
CA GLU A 281 15.26 -22.98 -9.84
C GLU A 281 15.30 -21.62 -10.56
N LEU A 282 16.03 -20.66 -9.98
CA LEU A 282 16.25 -19.32 -10.53
C LEU A 282 17.65 -19.22 -11.17
N ASP A 283 17.82 -18.26 -12.08
CA ASP A 283 19.06 -18.04 -12.85
C ASP A 283 20.28 -17.63 -12.01
N ASP A 284 20.08 -17.30 -10.73
CA ASP A 284 21.16 -17.07 -9.76
C ASP A 284 21.50 -18.32 -8.92
N GLY A 285 20.96 -19.48 -9.30
CA GLY A 285 21.15 -20.77 -8.63
C GLY A 285 20.33 -20.94 -7.36
N THR A 286 19.40 -20.01 -7.07
CA THR A 286 18.45 -20.17 -5.97
C THR A 286 17.47 -21.27 -6.28
N VAL A 287 17.20 -22.12 -5.29
CA VAL A 287 16.21 -23.19 -5.37
C VAL A 287 15.21 -23.04 -4.22
N ILE A 288 13.91 -23.06 -4.52
CA ILE A 288 12.83 -23.02 -3.54
C ILE A 288 11.86 -24.16 -3.81
N VAL A 289 11.57 -24.96 -2.78
CA VAL A 289 10.53 -25.99 -2.85
C VAL A 289 9.20 -25.40 -2.40
N ALA A 290 8.24 -25.39 -3.31
CA ALA A 290 6.94 -24.79 -3.12
C ALA A 290 5.82 -25.76 -3.50
N ASP A 291 4.67 -25.59 -2.86
CA ASP A 291 3.44 -26.28 -3.27
C ASP A 291 3.05 -25.91 -4.70
N ALA A 292 2.35 -26.81 -5.39
CA ALA A 292 1.80 -26.59 -6.72
C ALA A 292 0.99 -25.29 -6.85
N GLN A 293 0.22 -24.95 -5.81
CA GLN A 293 -0.66 -23.78 -5.77
C GLN A 293 0.05 -22.54 -5.22
N HIS A 294 1.33 -22.63 -4.84
CA HIS A 294 2.08 -21.49 -4.36
C HIS A 294 2.23 -20.42 -5.45
N GLN A 295 1.96 -19.16 -5.11
CA GLN A 295 1.81 -18.05 -6.05
C GLN A 295 3.03 -17.11 -6.04
N TRP A 296 3.53 -16.82 -7.24
CA TRP A 296 4.71 -16.03 -7.52
C TRP A 296 4.35 -14.80 -8.35
N VAL A 297 4.75 -13.60 -7.94
CA VAL A 297 4.64 -12.42 -8.81
C VAL A 297 5.71 -12.51 -9.91
N THR A 298 5.32 -12.76 -11.15
CA THR A 298 6.25 -12.89 -12.28
C THR A 298 5.90 -12.05 -13.49
N SER A 299 6.89 -11.44 -14.12
CA SER A 299 6.78 -10.87 -15.46
C SER A 299 7.22 -11.90 -16.50
N THR A 300 6.55 -11.97 -17.64
CA THR A 300 6.94 -12.85 -18.77
C THR A 300 7.87 -12.15 -19.76
N ARG A 301 8.47 -12.90 -20.69
CA ARG A 301 9.39 -12.33 -21.69
C ARG A 301 8.68 -11.38 -22.66
N SER A 302 7.43 -11.67 -23.02
CA SER A 302 6.58 -10.79 -23.85
C SER A 302 6.27 -9.49 -23.11
N GLN A 303 5.81 -9.56 -21.86
CA GLN A 303 5.54 -8.38 -21.03
C GLN A 303 6.78 -7.50 -20.87
N ARG A 304 7.96 -8.09 -20.56
CA ARG A 304 9.21 -7.31 -20.47
C ARG A 304 9.65 -6.66 -21.79
N ARG A 305 9.22 -7.17 -22.94
CA ARG A 305 9.49 -6.55 -24.25
C ARG A 305 8.54 -5.37 -24.52
N ALA A 306 7.27 -5.51 -24.16
CA ALA A 306 6.27 -4.44 -24.22
C ALA A 306 6.68 -3.22 -23.38
N VAL A 307 7.21 -3.46 -22.16
CA VAL A 307 7.75 -2.39 -21.28
C VAL A 307 8.89 -1.61 -21.92
N ARG A 308 9.77 -2.27 -22.69
CA ARG A 308 10.86 -1.58 -23.43
C ARG A 308 10.34 -0.72 -24.59
N ALA A 309 9.10 -0.90 -25.00
CA ALA A 309 8.43 -0.12 -26.05
C ALA A 309 7.63 1.08 -25.49
N GLY A 310 7.67 1.33 -24.18
CA GLY A 310 7.00 2.48 -23.55
C GLY A 310 5.65 2.19 -22.90
N GLU A 311 5.25 0.92 -22.79
CA GLU A 311 4.02 0.49 -22.12
C GLU A 311 4.22 0.25 -20.62
N THR A 312 3.17 0.43 -19.81
CA THR A 312 3.22 0.29 -18.34
C THR A 312 3.62 -1.13 -17.88
N PRO A 313 4.43 -1.26 -16.81
CA PRO A 313 5.00 -2.54 -16.42
C PRO A 313 4.00 -3.43 -15.71
N GLU A 314 3.63 -4.54 -16.35
CA GLU A 314 2.74 -5.53 -15.74
C GLU A 314 3.48 -6.79 -15.32
N SER A 315 3.52 -7.02 -14.00
CA SER A 315 3.82 -8.32 -13.41
C SER A 315 2.50 -9.07 -13.18
N SER A 316 2.54 -10.41 -13.15
CA SER A 316 1.35 -11.24 -13.02
C SER A 316 1.61 -12.43 -12.09
N VAL A 317 0.65 -12.74 -11.22
CA VAL A 317 0.80 -13.75 -10.16
C VAL A 317 0.64 -15.17 -10.69
N ARG A 318 1.66 -16.02 -10.76
CA ARG A 318 1.63 -17.39 -11.31
C ARG A 318 1.72 -18.46 -10.24
N THR A 319 1.00 -19.57 -10.34
CA THR A 319 1.25 -20.71 -9.45
C THR A 319 2.56 -21.43 -9.79
N THR A 320 3.12 -22.22 -8.88
CA THR A 320 4.34 -23.00 -9.15
C THR A 320 4.13 -24.00 -10.29
N GLU A 321 2.95 -24.63 -10.33
CA GLU A 321 2.58 -25.52 -11.43
C GLU A 321 2.44 -24.79 -12.78
N GLU A 322 1.90 -23.56 -12.77
CA GLU A 322 1.90 -22.72 -13.97
C GLU A 322 3.32 -22.36 -14.42
N LEU A 323 4.20 -22.00 -13.48
CA LEU A 323 5.60 -21.75 -13.79
C LEU A 323 6.26 -22.98 -14.40
N ALA A 324 5.97 -24.18 -13.90
CA ALA A 324 6.45 -25.43 -14.49
C ALA A 324 5.99 -25.62 -15.93
N ALA A 325 4.73 -25.33 -16.23
CA ALA A 325 4.19 -25.46 -17.57
C ALA A 325 4.80 -24.45 -18.58
N THR A 326 5.27 -23.29 -18.12
CA THR A 326 5.69 -22.17 -18.98
C THR A 326 7.09 -21.63 -18.73
N VAL A 327 7.94 -22.36 -18.00
CA VAL A 327 9.29 -21.92 -17.62
C VAL A 327 10.14 -21.51 -18.83
N ARG A 328 10.00 -22.18 -19.97
CA ARG A 328 10.66 -21.85 -21.25
C ARG A 328 9.69 -21.32 -22.30
N THR A 329 10.17 -20.38 -23.13
CA THR A 329 9.43 -19.90 -24.29
C THR A 329 9.34 -20.97 -25.38
N ALA A 330 8.26 -20.94 -26.17
CA ALA A 330 8.04 -21.84 -27.31
C ALA A 330 8.90 -21.52 -28.55
N THR A 331 9.81 -20.54 -28.45
CA THR A 331 10.76 -20.17 -29.49
C THR A 331 11.88 -21.20 -29.61
N ALA A 332 12.50 -21.30 -30.80
CA ALA A 332 13.56 -22.28 -31.08
C ALA A 332 14.75 -22.23 -30.09
N ASP A 333 14.96 -21.10 -29.42
CA ASP A 333 16.02 -20.87 -28.44
C ASP A 333 15.65 -21.19 -26.98
N ARG A 334 14.41 -21.65 -26.70
CA ARG A 334 13.90 -22.13 -25.39
C ARG A 334 14.36 -21.29 -24.19
N ARG A 335 14.33 -19.96 -24.31
CA ARG A 335 14.80 -19.04 -23.25
C ARG A 335 13.86 -19.03 -22.05
N ALA A 336 14.38 -18.66 -20.89
CA ALA A 336 13.58 -18.45 -19.67
C ALA A 336 12.48 -17.41 -19.92
N ASN A 337 11.25 -17.78 -19.57
CA ASN A 337 10.07 -16.96 -19.81
C ASN A 337 9.76 -16.04 -18.63
N HIS A 338 9.79 -16.56 -17.40
CA HIS A 338 9.36 -15.86 -16.20
C HIS A 338 10.51 -15.14 -15.49
N SER A 339 10.21 -13.99 -14.89
CA SER A 339 11.10 -13.30 -13.96
C SER A 339 10.36 -12.80 -12.73
N ILE A 340 10.97 -12.93 -11.55
CA ILE A 340 10.47 -12.44 -10.25
C ILE A 340 11.29 -11.22 -9.86
N ALA A 341 10.65 -10.19 -9.30
CA ALA A 341 11.34 -8.99 -8.83
C ALA A 341 12.29 -9.33 -7.66
N THR A 342 13.45 -8.68 -7.61
CA THR A 342 14.34 -8.76 -6.44
C THR A 342 13.74 -7.93 -5.31
N ALA A 343 13.91 -8.38 -4.06
CA ALA A 343 13.53 -7.62 -2.87
C ALA A 343 14.26 -6.26 -2.82
N ALA A 344 13.63 -5.27 -2.21
CA ALA A 344 14.32 -4.03 -1.83
C ALA A 344 15.39 -4.30 -0.75
N PRO A 345 16.35 -3.38 -0.54
CA PRO A 345 17.26 -3.48 0.60
C PRO A 345 16.48 -3.61 1.90
N LEU A 346 16.91 -4.49 2.82
CA LEU A 346 16.26 -4.59 4.13
C LEU A 346 16.31 -3.22 4.82
N ASP A 347 15.20 -2.75 5.37
CA ASP A 347 15.13 -1.49 6.10
C ASP A 347 15.12 -1.79 7.60
N LEU A 348 16.29 -1.69 8.22
CA LEU A 348 16.53 -2.05 9.63
C LEU A 348 17.16 -0.86 10.37
N PRO A 349 16.91 -0.72 11.68
CA PRO A 349 17.46 0.38 12.46
C PRO A 349 18.99 0.28 12.59
N ASP A 350 19.63 1.42 12.90
CA ASP A 350 21.05 1.46 13.24
C ASP A 350 21.35 0.56 14.44
N ALA A 351 22.38 -0.27 14.31
CA ALA A 351 22.88 -1.11 15.38
C ALA A 351 24.04 -0.43 16.12
N ASP A 352 24.13 -0.63 17.44
CA ASP A 352 25.31 -0.27 18.23
C ASP A 352 26.41 -1.32 18.01
N LEU A 353 27.37 -0.99 17.14
CA LEU A 353 28.39 -1.92 16.66
C LEU A 353 29.75 -1.66 17.33
N PRO A 354 30.38 -2.67 17.96
CA PRO A 354 31.66 -2.50 18.65
C PRO A 354 32.79 -2.00 17.74
N ILE A 355 32.74 -2.33 16.45
CA ILE A 355 33.72 -1.91 15.45
C ILE A 355 32.96 -1.29 14.27
N HIS A 356 33.44 -0.17 13.75
CA HIS A 356 32.84 0.47 12.58
C HIS A 356 32.73 -0.54 11.42
N PRO A 357 31.58 -0.62 10.73
CA PRO A 357 31.35 -1.64 9.69
C PRO A 357 32.46 -1.71 8.63
N TYR A 358 32.88 -0.57 8.07
CA TYR A 358 33.99 -0.50 7.12
C TYR A 358 35.31 -1.07 7.68
N ALA A 359 35.69 -0.71 8.91
CA ALA A 359 36.92 -1.20 9.53
C ALA A 359 36.86 -2.71 9.80
N LEU A 360 35.69 -3.24 10.18
CA LEU A 360 35.49 -4.68 10.28
C LEU A 360 35.59 -5.35 8.90
N GLY A 361 35.01 -4.77 7.85
CA GLY A 361 35.08 -5.29 6.49
C GLY A 361 36.52 -5.41 5.97
N VAL A 362 37.33 -4.37 6.19
CA VAL A 362 38.77 -4.39 5.86
C VAL A 362 39.50 -5.50 6.61
N TRP A 363 39.20 -5.71 7.89
CA TRP A 363 39.82 -6.79 8.66
C TRP A 363 39.32 -8.18 8.25
N LEU A 364 38.04 -8.33 7.90
CA LEU A 364 37.49 -9.59 7.44
C LEU A 364 38.10 -10.03 6.11
N GLY A 365 38.31 -9.10 5.19
CA GLY A 365 38.99 -9.35 3.93
C GLY A 365 40.49 -9.66 4.13
N ASP A 366 41.32 -8.63 4.13
CA ASP A 366 42.79 -8.77 4.13
C ASP A 366 43.43 -8.71 5.54
N GLY A 367 42.61 -8.95 6.58
CA GLY A 367 43.07 -9.00 7.97
C GLY A 367 43.66 -10.34 8.41
N SER A 368 44.44 -10.32 9.49
CA SER A 368 44.96 -11.53 10.13
C SER A 368 43.86 -12.23 10.91
N SER A 369 43.65 -13.54 10.69
CA SER A 369 42.68 -14.31 11.48
C SER A 369 43.01 -14.36 12.97
N ARG A 370 44.26 -14.10 13.37
CA ARG A 370 44.71 -14.24 14.77
C ARG A 370 45.04 -12.92 15.47
N ARG A 371 45.09 -11.81 14.74
CA ARG A 371 45.55 -10.51 15.26
C ARG A 371 44.71 -9.37 14.70
N ALA A 372 44.62 -8.27 15.44
CA ALA A 372 44.04 -7.02 14.96
C ALA A 372 44.99 -6.32 13.96
N GLU A 373 45.22 -6.96 12.82
CA GLU A 373 46.15 -6.52 11.77
C GLU A 373 45.48 -6.66 10.42
N PHE A 374 45.79 -5.77 9.48
CA PHE A 374 45.40 -5.89 8.08
C PHE A 374 46.57 -5.56 7.16
N THR A 375 46.55 -6.15 5.97
CA THR A 375 47.53 -5.84 4.92
C THR A 375 46.85 -4.98 3.86
N SER A 376 47.58 -4.01 3.31
CA SER A 376 47.10 -3.24 2.18
C SER A 376 48.27 -2.77 1.32
N ALA A 377 48.11 -2.83 0.00
CA ALA A 377 49.01 -2.17 -0.95
C ALA A 377 48.66 -0.70 -1.18
N ASP A 378 47.49 -0.27 -0.71
CA ASP A 378 46.95 1.07 -0.90
C ASP A 378 46.91 1.83 0.44
N PRO A 379 47.66 2.94 0.59
CA PRO A 379 47.68 3.71 1.83
C PRO A 379 46.33 4.37 2.12
N GLU A 380 45.47 4.56 1.11
CA GLU A 380 44.14 5.16 1.30
C GLU A 380 43.30 4.34 2.30
N ILE A 381 43.38 3.00 2.29
CA ILE A 381 42.65 2.16 3.25
C ILE A 381 43.04 2.49 4.69
N ALA A 382 44.34 2.70 4.96
CA ALA A 382 44.81 3.08 6.29
C ALA A 382 44.30 4.47 6.68
N MET A 383 44.32 5.44 5.76
CA MET A 383 43.79 6.78 5.97
C MET A 383 42.28 6.77 6.27
N ARG A 384 41.49 5.94 5.56
CA ARG A 384 40.06 5.77 5.83
C ARG A 384 39.82 5.22 7.23
N ILE A 385 40.61 4.22 7.66
CA ILE A 385 40.54 3.66 9.01
C ILE A 385 40.89 4.71 10.08
N GLU A 386 41.88 5.55 9.82
CA GLU A 386 42.23 6.66 10.72
C GLU A 386 41.13 7.72 10.79
N GLY A 387 40.48 8.03 9.65
CA GLY A 387 39.33 8.93 9.58
C GLY A 387 38.11 8.44 10.37
N LEU A 388 37.99 7.12 10.59
CA LEU A 388 36.99 6.51 11.48
C LEU A 388 37.35 6.56 12.97
N GLY A 389 38.48 7.20 13.32
CA GLY A 389 38.94 7.35 14.70
C GLY A 389 39.78 6.18 15.23
N TYR A 390 40.20 5.25 14.37
CA TYR A 390 41.16 4.19 14.74
C TYR A 390 42.61 4.63 14.47
N VAL A 391 43.58 3.82 14.88
CA VAL A 391 45.00 4.03 14.57
C VAL A 391 45.49 2.88 13.69
N ALA A 392 45.98 3.20 12.48
CA ALA A 392 46.54 2.23 11.54
C ALA A 392 48.08 2.31 11.56
N GLN A 393 48.72 1.60 12.51
CA GLN A 393 50.16 1.69 12.70
C GLN A 393 50.93 0.74 11.75
N PRO A 394 51.78 1.25 10.83
CA PRO A 394 52.52 0.41 9.89
C PRO A 394 53.57 -0.46 10.60
N LYS A 395 53.71 -1.71 10.12
CA LYS A 395 54.57 -2.74 10.69
C LYS A 395 55.82 -2.98 9.83
N GLY A 396 56.92 -2.28 10.12
CA GLY A 396 58.26 -2.52 9.56
C GLY A 396 58.39 -2.44 8.03
N SER A 397 59.62 -2.44 7.51
CA SER A 397 59.91 -2.30 6.07
C SER A 397 59.70 -3.63 5.32
N ALA A 398 58.46 -3.99 4.99
CA ALA A 398 58.21 -5.06 4.04
C ALA A 398 58.83 -4.70 2.68
N LYS A 399 59.66 -5.59 2.10
CA LYS A 399 60.15 -5.46 0.71
C LYS A 399 58.98 -5.80 -0.23
N GLY A 400 58.24 -4.79 -0.69
CA GLY A 400 57.11 -4.94 -1.61
C GLY A 400 56.18 -3.71 -1.60
N ARG A 401 55.16 -3.70 -2.47
CA ARG A 401 54.13 -2.64 -2.50
C ARG A 401 53.10 -2.75 -1.35
N ALA A 402 52.92 -3.94 -0.78
CA ALA A 402 51.99 -4.18 0.33
C ALA A 402 52.64 -3.93 1.70
N ARG A 403 51.93 -3.22 2.59
CA ARG A 403 52.34 -2.93 3.97
C ARG A 403 51.35 -3.58 4.94
N ALA A 404 51.87 -4.14 6.03
CA ALA A 404 51.05 -4.62 7.14
C ALA A 404 50.82 -3.48 8.14
N TYR A 405 49.61 -3.39 8.69
CA TYR A 405 49.20 -2.39 9.66
C TYR A 405 48.61 -3.06 10.91
N ASN A 406 48.99 -2.61 12.10
CA ASN A 406 48.25 -2.91 13.32
C ASN A 406 47.03 -1.96 13.37
N MET A 407 45.85 -2.51 13.57
CA MET A 407 44.63 -1.73 13.81
C MET A 407 44.42 -1.60 15.32
N LEU A 408 44.53 -0.38 15.84
CA LEU A 408 44.44 -0.10 17.27
C LEU A 408 43.26 0.85 17.54
N LEU A 409 42.71 0.75 18.75
CA LEU A 409 41.83 1.79 19.27
C LEU A 409 42.68 3.02 19.59
N PRO A 410 42.11 4.24 19.50
CA PRO A 410 42.81 5.44 19.92
C PRO A 410 43.24 5.27 21.39
N GLY A 411 44.47 5.69 21.69
CA GLY A 411 44.98 5.61 23.05
C GLY A 411 44.04 6.37 23.99
N ALA A 412 43.67 5.78 25.13
CA ALA A 412 42.93 6.51 26.14
C ALA A 412 43.77 7.73 26.54
N GLU A 413 43.20 8.94 26.47
CA GLU A 413 43.85 10.14 27.00
C GLU A 413 44.28 9.84 28.44
N ALA A 414 45.59 9.92 28.68
CA ALA A 414 46.13 9.78 30.01
C ALA A 414 45.64 11.00 30.81
N LEU A 415 44.59 10.82 31.62
CA LEU A 415 44.14 11.84 32.55
C LEU A 415 45.33 12.28 33.41
N GLY A 416 45.76 13.52 33.20
CA GLY A 416 46.73 14.18 34.08
C GLY A 416 46.21 14.10 35.51
N ARG A 417 47.07 13.73 36.45
CA ARG A 417 46.74 13.74 37.88
C ARG A 417 47.86 14.42 38.66
N ALA A 418 47.49 15.11 39.73
CA ALA A 418 48.46 15.63 40.68
C ALA A 418 49.14 14.48 41.45
N CYS A 419 50.45 14.57 41.60
CA CYS A 419 51.22 13.67 42.46
C CYS A 419 50.80 13.84 43.93
N ILE A 420 50.44 12.75 44.61
CA ILE A 420 50.02 12.80 46.02
C ILE A 420 51.12 13.26 46.99
N VAL A 421 52.38 13.29 46.53
CA VAL A 421 53.54 13.67 47.35
C VAL A 421 54.03 15.08 47.06
N CYS A 422 53.98 15.55 45.80
CA CYS A 422 54.56 16.83 45.41
C CYS A 422 53.62 17.75 44.61
N GLY A 423 52.37 17.35 44.39
CA GLY A 423 51.36 18.14 43.67
C GLY A 423 51.56 18.26 42.15
N THR A 424 52.74 17.93 41.63
CA THR A 424 53.05 18.03 40.19
C THR A 424 52.10 17.18 39.36
N GLU A 425 51.51 17.77 38.33
CA GLU A 425 50.72 17.04 37.35
C GLU A 425 51.59 16.08 36.55
N PHE A 426 51.16 14.83 36.44
CA PHE A 426 51.80 13.84 35.61
C PHE A 426 50.76 12.90 34.98
N ALA A 427 51.10 12.36 33.81
CA ALA A 427 50.31 11.34 33.12
C ALA A 427 50.76 9.94 33.61
N PRO A 428 49.96 9.26 34.45
CA PRO A 428 50.35 7.99 35.03
C PRO A 428 50.27 6.87 33.99
N LYS A 429 51.32 6.07 33.84
CA LYS A 429 51.31 4.88 32.95
C LYS A 429 50.35 3.77 33.42
N ARG A 430 49.89 3.83 34.68
CA ARG A 430 48.90 2.94 35.31
C ARG A 430 48.10 3.76 36.32
N ALA A 431 46.79 3.58 36.41
CA ALA A 431 45.91 4.28 37.35
C ALA A 431 46.23 4.02 38.83
N THR A 432 47.06 3.03 39.16
CA THR A 432 47.59 2.78 40.51
C THR A 432 48.82 3.63 40.86
N LEU A 433 49.47 4.27 39.87
CA LEU A 433 50.55 5.22 40.10
C LEU A 433 49.95 6.55 40.55
N LEU A 434 50.22 6.90 41.81
CA LEU A 434 49.78 8.14 42.45
C LEU A 434 50.94 9.15 42.62
N ALA A 435 52.16 8.75 42.23
CA ALA A 435 53.37 9.52 42.36
C ALA A 435 54.09 9.69 41.02
N CYS A 436 54.61 10.89 40.77
CA CYS A 436 55.22 11.29 39.49
C CYS A 436 56.56 10.59 39.17
N GLY A 437 57.21 9.95 40.14
CA GLY A 437 58.53 9.32 39.96
C GLY A 437 58.93 8.41 41.11
N LYS A 438 60.08 7.71 40.97
CA LYS A 438 60.55 6.68 41.92
C LYS A 438 60.70 7.20 43.36
N VAL A 439 61.16 8.44 43.53
CA VAL A 439 61.34 9.08 44.85
C VAL A 439 59.99 9.35 45.51
N CYS A 440 59.07 9.99 44.79
CA CYS A 440 57.70 10.23 45.27
C CYS A 440 56.96 8.89 45.52
N ALA A 441 57.19 7.86 44.71
CA ALA A 441 56.59 6.53 44.89
C ALA A 441 57.12 5.79 46.13
N ALA A 442 58.35 6.04 46.56
CA ALA A 442 58.88 5.53 47.82
C ALA A 442 58.24 6.24 49.02
N ARG A 443 58.07 7.58 48.92
CA ARG A 443 57.45 8.42 49.96
C ARG A 443 55.94 8.25 50.10
N SER A 444 55.26 7.71 49.10
CA SER A 444 53.82 7.43 49.15
C SER A 444 53.46 6.08 49.78
N ARG A 445 54.45 5.28 50.22
CA ARG A 445 54.20 3.98 50.89
C ARG A 445 53.57 4.24 52.27
N GLY A 446 52.30 3.85 52.42
CA GLY A 446 51.53 4.02 53.66
C GLY A 446 50.49 5.14 53.63
N MET A 447 50.42 5.92 52.54
CA MET A 447 49.37 6.93 52.35
C MET A 447 48.05 6.30 51.88
N GLU A 448 46.94 6.86 52.34
CA GLU A 448 45.59 6.48 51.93
C GLU A 448 45.42 6.69 50.42
N ARG A 449 44.87 5.68 49.72
CA ARG A 449 44.74 5.71 48.26
C ARG A 449 43.33 6.17 47.88
N PRO A 450 43.19 7.04 46.87
CA PRO A 450 41.88 7.38 46.34
C PRO A 450 41.17 6.15 45.79
N ALA A 451 39.84 6.15 45.87
CA ALA A 451 39.01 5.09 45.33
C ALA A 451 39.32 4.86 43.83
N PRO A 452 39.32 3.60 43.36
CA PRO A 452 39.51 3.31 41.94
C PRO A 452 38.43 4.00 41.10
N PRO A 453 38.77 4.50 39.90
CA PRO A 453 37.79 5.14 39.02
C PRO A 453 36.71 4.13 38.62
N THR A 454 35.46 4.59 38.49
CA THR A 454 34.35 3.76 38.02
C THR A 454 34.53 3.39 36.55
N CYS A 455 34.33 2.10 36.21
CA CYS A 455 34.41 1.62 34.84
C CYS A 455 33.28 2.21 33.98
N PRO A 456 33.58 2.91 32.86
CA PRO A 456 32.56 3.53 32.03
C PRO A 456 31.65 2.50 31.35
N ASP A 457 32.12 1.26 31.13
CA ASP A 457 31.32 0.25 30.42
C ASP A 457 30.45 -0.62 31.35
N CYS A 458 30.70 -0.67 32.67
CA CYS A 458 29.95 -1.57 33.57
C CYS A 458 29.67 -1.05 34.98
N GLY A 459 30.13 0.16 35.34
CA GLY A 459 29.90 0.74 36.67
C GLY A 459 30.70 0.10 37.81
N LYS A 460 31.42 -1.01 37.60
CA LYS A 460 32.28 -1.63 38.61
C LYS A 460 33.58 -0.81 38.85
N PRO A 461 34.26 -0.98 39.99
CA PRO A 461 35.59 -0.41 40.21
C PRO A 461 36.58 -0.77 39.09
N GLY A 462 37.20 0.23 38.49
CA GLY A 462 38.20 0.09 37.43
C GLY A 462 39.52 -0.49 37.94
N TRP A 463 40.30 -1.11 37.05
CA TRP A 463 41.59 -1.70 37.41
C TRP A 463 42.71 -1.09 36.56
N GLY A 464 43.58 -0.28 37.17
CA GLY A 464 44.78 0.24 36.51
C GLY A 464 44.55 1.17 35.30
N PHE A 465 43.32 1.35 34.80
CA PHE A 465 42.87 2.27 33.75
C PHE A 465 41.43 2.74 34.06
N ARG A 466 40.82 3.60 33.22
CA ARG A 466 39.39 3.98 33.39
C ARG A 466 38.46 2.74 33.38
N ARG A 467 38.84 1.61 32.77
CA ARG A 467 38.03 0.38 32.64
C ARG A 467 38.44 -0.70 33.65
N CYS A 468 37.52 -1.57 34.06
CA CYS A 468 37.84 -2.78 34.82
C CYS A 468 38.56 -3.82 33.93
N GLN A 469 39.21 -4.82 34.53
CA GLN A 469 40.01 -5.80 33.77
C GLN A 469 39.17 -6.60 32.76
N GLU A 470 37.93 -6.95 33.12
CA GLU A 470 36.97 -7.65 32.23
C GLU A 470 36.62 -6.78 31.02
N CYS A 471 36.14 -5.55 31.25
CA CYS A 471 35.77 -4.61 30.18
C CYS A 471 36.98 -4.16 29.35
N HIS A 472 38.17 -4.05 29.94
CA HIS A 472 39.38 -3.76 29.17
C HIS A 472 39.76 -4.92 28.25
N THR A 473 39.65 -6.16 28.73
CA THR A 473 39.91 -7.37 27.94
C THR A 473 38.89 -7.54 26.81
N ALA A 474 37.63 -7.18 27.06
CA ALA A 474 36.54 -7.29 26.09
C ALA A 474 36.48 -6.12 25.08
N ASN A 475 36.60 -4.87 25.53
CA ASN A 475 36.29 -3.68 24.73
C ASN A 475 37.42 -2.63 24.67
N GLY A 476 38.44 -2.80 25.51
CA GLY A 476 39.53 -1.83 25.67
C GLY A 476 40.68 -1.99 24.70
N THR A 477 40.67 -3.02 23.85
CA THR A 477 41.63 -3.19 22.74
C THR A 477 40.87 -3.66 21.50
N MET A 478 41.43 -3.40 20.31
CA MET A 478 40.84 -3.88 19.06
C MET A 478 40.76 -5.42 19.02
N SER A 479 41.80 -6.10 19.50
CA SER A 479 41.80 -7.57 19.63
C SER A 479 40.75 -8.08 20.63
N GLY A 480 40.48 -7.30 21.69
CA GLY A 480 39.36 -7.56 22.60
C GLY A 480 38.03 -7.52 21.87
N ARG A 481 37.74 -6.43 21.14
CA ARG A 481 36.48 -6.26 20.41
C ARG A 481 36.26 -7.35 19.36
N LEU A 482 37.30 -7.70 18.59
CA LEU A 482 37.25 -8.81 17.62
C LEU A 482 37.01 -10.17 18.29
N ARG A 483 37.53 -10.39 19.51
CA ARG A 483 37.28 -11.62 20.28
C ARG A 483 35.85 -11.64 20.82
N THR A 484 35.35 -10.51 21.31
CA THR A 484 33.96 -10.37 21.79
C THR A 484 32.96 -10.61 20.67
N LEU A 485 33.25 -10.15 19.45
CA LEU A 485 32.46 -10.46 18.25
C LEU A 485 32.60 -11.91 17.77
N GLY A 486 33.49 -12.72 18.36
CA GLY A 486 33.71 -14.11 17.96
C GLY A 486 34.37 -14.31 16.59
N VAL A 487 34.87 -13.23 15.96
CA VAL A 487 35.46 -13.28 14.61
C VAL A 487 36.93 -13.66 14.62
N LEU A 488 37.62 -13.49 15.76
CA LEU A 488 39.02 -13.88 15.92
C LEU A 488 39.18 -15.40 15.84
N SER A 489 40.08 -15.87 14.98
CA SER A 489 40.31 -17.27 14.59
C SER A 489 39.13 -17.97 13.88
N ASN A 490 38.05 -17.25 13.63
CA ASN A 490 36.84 -17.72 12.97
C ASN A 490 36.23 -16.58 12.16
N LYS A 491 36.88 -16.20 11.05
CA LYS A 491 36.44 -15.07 10.22
C LYS A 491 35.03 -15.33 9.66
N HIS A 492 34.09 -14.50 10.08
CA HIS A 492 32.68 -14.54 9.71
C HIS A 492 32.07 -13.15 9.94
N ILE A 493 30.94 -12.84 9.29
CA ILE A 493 30.18 -11.61 9.53
C ILE A 493 29.20 -11.87 10.68
N PRO A 494 29.28 -11.13 11.80
CA PRO A 494 28.35 -11.32 12.90
C PRO A 494 26.91 -10.92 12.51
N ALA A 495 25.91 -11.61 13.08
CA ALA A 495 24.49 -11.35 12.79
C ALA A 495 24.09 -9.88 13.05
N SER A 496 24.65 -9.24 14.08
CA SER A 496 24.42 -7.82 14.39
C SER A 496 24.83 -6.89 13.25
N TYR A 497 25.81 -7.27 12.42
CA TYR A 497 26.20 -6.53 11.23
C TYR A 497 25.37 -6.90 10.00
N LEU A 498 24.93 -8.17 9.87
CA LEU A 498 24.02 -8.61 8.80
C LEU A 498 22.58 -8.07 8.96
N ARG A 499 22.25 -7.55 10.15
CA ARG A 499 20.95 -6.96 10.50
C ARG A 499 21.06 -5.49 10.94
N ALA A 500 22.20 -4.88 10.69
CA ALA A 500 22.40 -3.45 10.86
C ALA A 500 21.64 -2.65 9.78
N SER A 501 21.60 -1.33 9.92
CA SER A 501 20.97 -0.47 8.92
C SER A 501 21.59 -0.63 7.53
N GLU A 502 20.85 -0.21 6.51
CA GLU A 502 21.34 -0.24 5.13
C GLU A 502 22.69 0.47 4.98
N ALA A 503 22.85 1.65 5.59
CA ALA A 503 24.09 2.42 5.56
C ALA A 503 25.26 1.63 6.20
N GLN A 504 25.05 1.07 7.40
CA GLN A 504 26.07 0.28 8.09
C GLN A 504 26.45 -0.99 7.30
N ARG A 505 25.49 -1.64 6.63
CA ARG A 505 25.74 -2.80 5.76
C ARG A 505 26.50 -2.43 4.48
N ARG A 506 26.21 -1.28 3.88
CA ARG A 506 26.96 -0.75 2.73
C ARG A 506 28.41 -0.45 3.09
N ASP A 507 28.65 0.13 4.26
CA ASP A 507 30.01 0.40 4.76
C ASP A 507 30.80 -0.89 5.00
N LEU A 508 30.16 -1.92 5.58
CA LEU A 508 30.79 -3.23 5.74
C LEU A 508 31.17 -3.85 4.39
N LEU A 509 30.24 -3.80 3.43
CA LEU A 509 30.47 -4.32 2.08
C LEU A 509 31.63 -3.56 1.41
N ALA A 510 31.69 -2.23 1.53
CA ALA A 510 32.78 -1.42 1.00
C ALA A 510 34.15 -1.84 1.56
N GLY A 511 34.26 -2.09 2.88
CA GLY A 511 35.50 -2.57 3.48
C GLY A 511 35.98 -3.93 2.94
N LEU A 512 35.03 -4.87 2.74
CA LEU A 512 35.31 -6.17 2.12
C LEU A 512 35.74 -6.03 0.64
N LEU A 513 35.08 -5.13 -0.09
CA LEU A 513 35.34 -4.91 -1.51
C LEU A 513 36.63 -4.11 -1.77
N ASP A 514 36.99 -3.19 -0.90
CA ASP A 514 38.23 -2.40 -1.04
C ASP A 514 39.47 -3.24 -0.79
N THR A 515 39.35 -4.29 0.01
CA THR A 515 40.40 -5.30 0.20
C THR A 515 40.36 -6.37 -0.89
N ASP A 516 39.34 -7.23 -0.90
CA ASP A 516 39.29 -8.44 -1.75
C ASP A 516 38.40 -8.32 -2.99
N GLY A 517 37.69 -7.19 -3.15
CA GLY A 517 36.85 -6.93 -4.31
C GLY A 517 37.63 -6.42 -5.53
N THR A 518 37.11 -6.70 -6.72
CA THR A 518 37.65 -6.25 -8.01
C THR A 518 36.50 -5.84 -8.93
N VAL A 519 36.71 -4.79 -9.71
CA VAL A 519 35.81 -4.39 -10.80
C VAL A 519 36.24 -5.12 -12.07
N MET A 520 35.37 -5.98 -12.57
CA MET A 520 35.62 -6.74 -13.78
C MET A 520 35.52 -5.82 -15.03
N PRO A 521 36.12 -6.20 -16.18
CA PRO A 521 36.09 -5.37 -17.40
C PRO A 521 34.69 -4.95 -17.86
N GLN A 522 33.69 -5.79 -17.63
CA GLN A 522 32.28 -5.60 -17.94
C GLN A 522 31.52 -4.70 -16.94
N GLY A 523 32.19 -4.21 -15.90
CA GLY A 523 31.62 -3.34 -14.87
C GLY A 523 31.00 -4.06 -13.67
N SER A 524 30.88 -5.40 -13.68
CA SER A 524 30.40 -6.15 -12.52
C SER A 524 31.44 -6.18 -11.40
N VAL A 525 30.98 -6.18 -10.16
CA VAL A 525 31.80 -6.32 -8.96
C VAL A 525 31.99 -7.80 -8.63
N GLN A 526 33.21 -8.18 -8.31
CA GLN A 526 33.56 -9.54 -7.94
C GLN A 526 34.38 -9.54 -6.65
N ILE A 527 34.06 -10.43 -5.72
CA ILE A 527 34.87 -10.70 -4.53
C ILE A 527 35.13 -12.20 -4.44
N SER A 528 36.36 -12.58 -4.12
CA SER A 528 36.77 -13.99 -4.00
C SER A 528 37.33 -14.26 -2.62
N LEU A 529 36.73 -15.21 -1.91
CA LEU A 529 37.04 -15.53 -0.52
C LEU A 529 37.41 -17.01 -0.41
N THR A 530 38.33 -17.35 0.49
CA THR A 530 38.76 -18.76 0.71
C THR A 530 38.08 -19.44 1.89
N SER A 531 37.26 -18.69 2.65
CA SER A 531 36.41 -19.22 3.72
C SER A 531 34.99 -19.37 3.20
N GLU A 532 34.46 -20.59 3.19
CA GLU A 532 33.08 -20.85 2.75
C GLU A 532 32.06 -20.07 3.58
N ARG A 533 32.26 -20.06 4.90
CA ARG A 533 31.38 -19.37 5.84
C ARG A 533 31.33 -17.87 5.54
N LEU A 534 32.50 -17.23 5.46
CA LEU A 534 32.60 -15.80 5.17
C LEU A 534 32.01 -15.48 3.78
N ALA A 535 32.20 -16.38 2.81
CA ALA A 535 31.62 -16.21 1.48
C ALA A 535 30.09 -16.29 1.50
N ARG A 536 29.49 -17.25 2.22
CA ARG A 536 28.03 -17.36 2.35
C ARG A 536 27.43 -16.15 3.06
N GLU A 537 28.06 -15.66 4.11
CA GLU A 537 27.62 -14.47 4.85
C GLU A 537 27.84 -13.18 4.06
N THR A 538 28.92 -13.09 3.28
CA THR A 538 29.12 -11.97 2.33
C THR A 538 28.05 -12.00 1.24
N ARG A 539 27.66 -13.19 0.75
CA ARG A 539 26.56 -13.34 -0.21
C ARG A 539 25.24 -12.87 0.41
N GLU A 540 24.96 -13.23 1.66
CA GLU A 540 23.80 -12.75 2.40
C GLU A 540 23.82 -11.22 2.56
N LEU A 541 24.96 -10.63 2.94
CA LEU A 541 25.13 -9.18 3.03
C LEU A 541 24.74 -8.50 1.71
N VAL A 542 25.25 -9.00 0.59
CA VAL A 542 24.97 -8.46 -0.75
C VAL A 542 23.49 -8.64 -1.12
N LEU A 543 22.88 -9.79 -0.84
CA LEU A 543 21.46 -10.04 -1.07
C LEU A 543 20.56 -9.13 -0.21
N SER A 544 20.95 -8.89 1.04
CA SER A 544 20.22 -8.02 1.97
C SER A 544 20.20 -6.54 1.54
N LEU A 545 21.11 -6.14 0.65
CA LEU A 545 21.16 -4.81 0.04
C LEU A 545 20.35 -4.75 -1.28
N GLY A 546 19.53 -5.77 -1.57
CA GLY A 546 18.71 -5.84 -2.77
C GLY A 546 19.47 -6.25 -4.04
N TYR A 547 20.73 -6.68 -3.92
CA TYR A 547 21.53 -7.07 -5.09
C TYR A 547 21.40 -8.55 -5.43
N ARG A 548 21.42 -8.85 -6.73
CA ARG A 548 21.54 -10.22 -7.24
C ARG A 548 22.98 -10.70 -7.22
N THR A 549 23.19 -11.95 -6.82
CA THR A 549 24.54 -12.54 -6.73
C THR A 549 24.66 -13.80 -7.57
N GLY A 550 25.72 -13.88 -8.37
CA GLY A 550 26.24 -15.13 -8.90
C GLY A 550 27.21 -15.77 -7.91
N TRP A 551 27.29 -17.10 -7.92
CA TRP A 551 28.18 -17.89 -7.09
C TRP A 551 28.99 -18.85 -7.96
N SER A 552 30.31 -18.90 -7.76
CA SER A 552 31.19 -19.86 -8.44
C SER A 552 32.30 -20.30 -7.50
N THR A 553 32.78 -21.53 -7.68
CA THR A 553 33.91 -22.07 -6.94
C THR A 553 35.05 -22.42 -7.86
N LYS A 554 36.28 -22.19 -7.40
CA LYS A 554 37.50 -22.55 -8.12
C LYS A 554 38.52 -23.13 -7.15
N THR A 555 39.13 -24.24 -7.54
CA THR A 555 40.25 -24.80 -6.77
C THR A 555 41.46 -23.89 -6.85
N VAL A 556 42.04 -23.56 -5.70
CA VAL A 556 43.23 -22.71 -5.54
C VAL A 556 44.27 -23.43 -4.67
N LYS A 557 45.52 -22.95 -4.69
CA LYS A 557 46.58 -23.50 -3.82
C LYS A 557 46.31 -23.07 -2.36
N GLY A 558 45.65 -23.93 -1.60
CA GLY A 558 45.44 -23.78 -0.16
C GLY A 558 46.49 -24.50 0.69
N ARG A 559 46.50 -24.21 1.99
CA ARG A 559 47.31 -24.95 2.98
C ARG A 559 46.58 -26.20 3.51
N THR A 560 45.27 -26.20 3.37
CA THR A 560 44.33 -27.24 3.80
C THR A 560 43.29 -27.45 2.70
N GLU A 561 42.54 -28.55 2.75
CA GLU A 561 41.43 -28.80 1.82
C GLU A 561 40.38 -27.68 1.88
N ALA A 562 40.01 -27.24 3.10
CA ALA A 562 39.09 -26.13 3.33
C ALA A 562 39.60 -24.74 2.86
N SER A 563 40.90 -24.56 2.62
CA SER A 563 41.48 -23.33 2.06
C SER A 563 41.92 -23.47 0.60
N SER A 564 41.69 -24.65 0.01
CA SER A 564 41.99 -24.95 -1.40
C SER A 564 40.81 -24.66 -2.34
N THR A 565 39.76 -24.04 -1.83
CA THR A 565 38.60 -23.60 -2.62
C THR A 565 38.41 -22.10 -2.46
N ALA A 566 38.40 -21.38 -3.57
CA ALA A 566 37.98 -19.99 -3.63
C ALA A 566 36.51 -19.93 -4.03
N TYR A 567 35.73 -19.20 -3.24
CA TYR A 567 34.32 -18.91 -3.43
C TYR A 567 34.20 -17.49 -3.98
N THR A 568 33.74 -17.36 -5.21
CA THR A 568 33.68 -16.11 -5.93
C THR A 568 32.23 -15.67 -6.06
N ILE A 569 31.93 -14.51 -5.48
CA ILE A 569 30.63 -13.83 -5.54
C ILE A 569 30.75 -12.73 -6.58
N THR A 570 29.83 -12.71 -7.55
CA THR A 570 29.78 -11.66 -8.57
C THR A 570 28.42 -11.00 -8.55
N PHE A 571 28.36 -9.68 -8.51
CA PHE A 571 27.12 -8.92 -8.58
C PHE A 571 27.32 -7.64 -9.39
N THR A 572 26.21 -7.06 -9.82
CA THR A 572 26.22 -5.81 -10.60
C THR A 572 25.29 -4.84 -9.90
N THR A 573 25.72 -3.59 -9.76
CA THR A 573 24.97 -2.53 -9.09
C THR A 573 25.28 -1.18 -9.72
N GLU A 574 24.34 -0.26 -9.64
CA GLU A 574 24.56 1.14 -9.99
C GLU A 574 25.14 1.95 -8.83
N ASP A 575 25.02 1.43 -7.60
CA ASP A 575 25.44 2.11 -6.39
C ASP A 575 26.97 2.22 -6.28
N ASP A 576 27.42 3.22 -5.52
CA ASP A 576 28.83 3.36 -5.16
C ASP A 576 29.15 2.42 -3.98
N VAL A 577 29.72 1.25 -4.29
CA VAL A 577 30.02 0.19 -3.31
C VAL A 577 31.49 0.14 -2.86
N PHE A 578 32.33 1.07 -3.33
CA PHE A 578 33.75 1.16 -2.94
C PHE A 578 34.01 2.50 -2.28
N TRP A 579 34.78 2.52 -1.18
CA TRP A 579 35.32 3.77 -0.64
C TRP A 579 36.67 4.12 -1.28
N LEU A 580 37.43 3.11 -1.71
CA LEU A 580 38.72 3.29 -2.35
C LEU A 580 38.58 4.00 -3.70
N GLU A 581 39.15 5.19 -3.83
CA GLU A 581 38.86 6.10 -4.93
C GLU A 581 39.16 5.46 -6.30
N ARG A 582 40.29 4.77 -6.42
CA ARG A 582 40.66 4.09 -7.68
C ARG A 582 39.64 3.03 -8.10
N LYS A 583 39.08 2.27 -7.15
CA LYS A 583 38.09 1.21 -7.45
C LYS A 583 36.74 1.84 -7.75
N ARG A 584 36.37 2.90 -7.01
CA ARG A 584 35.16 3.69 -7.23
C ARG A 584 35.15 4.32 -8.64
N LEU A 585 36.25 4.95 -9.06
CA LEU A 585 36.38 5.54 -10.40
C LEU A 585 36.33 4.47 -11.50
N VAL A 586 37.04 3.36 -11.33
CA VAL A 586 37.00 2.25 -12.29
C VAL A 586 35.61 1.63 -12.36
N HIS A 587 34.90 1.49 -11.24
CA HIS A 587 33.51 1.03 -11.21
C HIS A 587 32.61 2.01 -11.94
N LYS A 588 32.72 3.31 -11.65
CA LYS A 588 31.95 4.37 -12.29
C LYS A 588 32.18 4.42 -13.81
N GLU A 589 33.40 4.20 -14.27
CA GLU A 589 33.76 4.21 -15.69
C GLU A 589 33.27 2.94 -16.42
N ARG A 590 33.34 1.77 -15.77
CA ARG A 590 32.98 0.48 -16.39
C ARG A 590 31.53 0.06 -16.20
N ARG A 591 30.84 0.57 -15.17
CA ARG A 591 29.45 0.19 -14.87
C ARG A 591 28.54 0.67 -16.00
N ARG A 592 27.63 -0.20 -16.40
CA ARG A 592 26.64 0.11 -17.44
C ARG A 592 25.36 0.65 -16.77
N PRO A 593 24.57 1.48 -17.48
CA PRO A 593 23.26 1.89 -16.99
C PRO A 593 22.40 0.69 -16.62
N GLY A 594 21.56 0.89 -15.62
CA GLY A 594 20.70 -0.10 -15.02
C GLY A 594 19.86 -0.81 -16.06
N THR A 595 19.88 -2.13 -16.01
CA THR A 595 19.00 -2.95 -16.85
C THR A 595 17.99 -3.65 -15.96
N ALA A 596 16.79 -3.91 -16.47
CA ALA A 596 15.77 -4.69 -15.76
C ALA A 596 16.25 -6.09 -15.27
N ARG A 597 17.41 -6.57 -15.72
CA ARG A 597 18.03 -7.80 -15.17
C ARG A 597 18.60 -7.61 -13.76
N LEU A 598 18.92 -6.39 -13.34
CA LEU A 598 19.47 -6.13 -12.01
C LEU A 598 18.42 -6.28 -10.92
N THR A 599 17.18 -5.91 -11.24
CA THR A 599 16.02 -5.90 -10.33
C THR A 599 15.08 -7.09 -10.54
N SER A 600 15.49 -8.11 -11.30
CA SER A 600 14.67 -9.30 -11.55
C SER A 600 15.49 -10.57 -11.68
N ARG A 601 15.05 -11.66 -11.04
CA ARG A 601 15.54 -13.04 -11.16
C ARG A 601 14.73 -13.79 -12.19
N PHE A 602 15.33 -14.66 -12.99
CA PHE A 602 14.62 -15.43 -14.02
C PHE A 602 14.40 -16.86 -13.54
N VAL A 603 13.20 -17.39 -13.73
CA VAL A 603 12.92 -18.81 -13.44
C VAL A 603 13.51 -19.64 -14.58
N VAL A 604 14.49 -20.49 -14.28
CA VAL A 604 15.23 -21.28 -15.28
C VAL A 604 14.75 -22.72 -15.35
N ASP A 605 14.31 -23.29 -14.23
CA ASP A 605 13.74 -24.62 -14.20
C ASP A 605 12.66 -24.72 -13.13
N VAL A 606 11.69 -25.61 -13.34
CA VAL A 606 10.70 -25.95 -12.32
C VAL A 606 10.37 -27.43 -12.46
N ARG A 607 10.76 -28.22 -11.47
CA ARG A 607 10.69 -29.68 -11.50
C ARG A 607 9.75 -30.20 -10.44
N ARG A 608 8.87 -31.14 -10.79
CA ARG A 608 8.06 -31.83 -9.79
C ARG A 608 8.97 -32.69 -8.91
N VAL A 609 8.76 -32.64 -7.60
CA VAL A 609 9.50 -33.43 -6.60
C VAL A 609 8.53 -34.31 -5.80
N GLU A 610 9.09 -35.23 -5.01
CA GLU A 610 8.31 -35.97 -4.04
C GLU A 610 7.62 -35.00 -3.07
N SER A 611 6.41 -35.35 -2.62
CA SER A 611 5.67 -34.50 -1.70
C SER A 611 6.46 -34.31 -0.41
N VAL A 612 6.65 -33.05 -0.01
CA VAL A 612 7.25 -32.71 1.28
C VAL A 612 6.20 -32.01 2.14
N PRO A 613 6.32 -32.08 3.48
CA PRO A 613 5.48 -31.27 4.36
C PRO A 613 5.67 -29.78 4.05
N VAL A 614 4.56 -29.07 3.84
CA VAL A 614 4.55 -27.63 3.54
C VAL A 614 3.66 -26.88 4.52
N ARG A 615 3.96 -25.60 4.73
CA ARG A 615 3.22 -24.72 5.63
C ARG A 615 3.16 -23.30 5.06
N CYS A 616 2.11 -22.57 5.40
CA CYS A 616 1.95 -21.16 5.06
C CYS A 616 2.10 -20.29 6.30
N VAL A 617 2.63 -19.08 6.12
CA VAL A 617 2.55 -18.01 7.11
C VAL A 617 1.94 -16.75 6.53
N GLU A 618 1.41 -15.93 7.42
CA GLU A 618 0.74 -14.66 7.11
C GLU A 618 1.39 -13.54 7.91
N VAL A 619 1.57 -12.39 7.26
CA VAL A 619 2.26 -11.22 7.81
C VAL A 619 1.37 -9.98 7.81
N ASP A 620 1.56 -9.16 8.84
CA ASP A 620 0.92 -7.86 9.10
C ASP A 620 1.62 -6.77 8.28
N HIS A 621 1.52 -6.87 6.96
CA HIS A 621 2.07 -5.90 6.03
C HIS A 621 1.03 -5.60 4.95
N PRO A 622 0.84 -4.35 4.50
CA PRO A 622 -0.19 -4.00 3.50
C PRO A 622 -0.11 -4.81 2.20
N SER A 623 1.11 -5.13 1.76
CA SER A 623 1.30 -5.98 0.57
C SER A 623 1.05 -7.47 0.83
N HIS A 624 1.00 -7.88 2.09
CA HIS A 624 1.01 -9.25 2.59
C HIS A 624 2.10 -10.16 1.97
N LEU A 625 3.11 -9.56 1.33
CA LEU A 625 4.27 -10.24 0.79
C LEU A 625 5.30 -10.37 1.90
N TYR A 626 5.86 -11.56 2.10
CA TYR A 626 7.06 -11.74 2.92
C TYR A 626 8.15 -12.40 2.08
N LEU A 627 9.38 -12.17 2.49
CA LEU A 627 10.55 -12.73 1.84
C LEU A 627 10.72 -14.21 2.21
N ALA A 628 10.90 -15.08 1.22
CA ALA A 628 11.14 -16.50 1.43
C ALA A 628 12.45 -16.98 0.77
N GLY A 629 13.09 -17.98 1.38
CA GLY A 629 14.35 -18.54 0.95
C GLY A 629 15.56 -17.66 1.28
N ARG A 630 16.77 -18.21 1.16
CA ARG A 630 18.03 -17.46 1.43
C ARG A 630 18.24 -16.28 0.49
N SER A 631 17.52 -16.28 -0.62
CA SER A 631 17.55 -15.23 -1.63
C SER A 631 16.40 -14.22 -1.49
N MET A 632 15.46 -14.41 -0.55
CA MET A 632 14.43 -13.42 -0.21
C MET A 632 13.45 -13.11 -1.38
N VAL A 633 12.40 -13.94 -1.57
CA VAL A 633 11.42 -13.88 -2.70
C VAL A 633 9.94 -13.69 -2.23
N PRO A 634 9.05 -12.88 -2.89
CA PRO A 634 7.65 -12.51 -2.43
C PRO A 634 6.39 -13.28 -3.02
N THR A 635 5.17 -13.28 -2.37
CA THR A 635 3.92 -14.15 -2.66
C THR A 635 2.46 -13.62 -2.28
N HIS A 636 1.28 -14.02 -2.91
CA HIS A 636 -0.09 -13.31 -2.92
C HIS A 636 -1.49 -14.13 -2.84
N ASN A 637 -2.73 -13.50 -2.74
CA ASN A 637 -4.15 -13.99 -3.12
C ASN A 637 -5.49 -13.09 -3.02
N SER A 638 -6.51 -13.18 -3.97
CA SER A 638 -8.04 -13.06 -3.80
C SER A 638 -8.96 -13.25 -5.08
N VAL A 639 -10.25 -13.73 -5.03
CA VAL A 639 -11.10 -14.21 -6.20
C VAL A 639 -12.64 -13.93 -6.24
N LEU A 640 -13.42 -13.95 -5.14
CA LEU A 640 -14.91 -14.04 -5.21
C LEU A 640 -15.63 -12.80 -5.79
N GLY A 641 -15.26 -11.58 -5.36
CA GLY A 641 -16.00 -10.36 -5.77
C GLY A 641 -15.96 -10.09 -7.27
N ILE A 642 -14.92 -10.58 -7.96
CA ILE A 642 -14.80 -10.52 -9.41
C ILE A 642 -15.91 -11.33 -10.09
N ASN A 643 -16.30 -12.49 -9.55
CA ASN A 643 -17.33 -13.35 -10.17
C ASN A 643 -18.73 -12.73 -10.10
N VAL A 644 -19.10 -12.10 -8.98
CA VAL A 644 -20.40 -11.43 -8.82
C VAL A 644 -20.52 -10.23 -9.76
N ALA A 645 -19.49 -9.37 -9.81
CA ALA A 645 -19.47 -8.23 -10.74
C ALA A 645 -19.51 -8.67 -12.21
N THR A 646 -18.83 -9.76 -12.54
CA THR A 646 -18.87 -10.35 -13.88
C THR A 646 -20.28 -10.84 -14.22
N HIS A 647 -20.97 -11.52 -13.30
CA HIS A 647 -22.32 -12.02 -13.56
C HIS A 647 -23.31 -10.89 -13.82
N ALA A 648 -23.33 -9.86 -12.96
CA ALA A 648 -24.20 -8.70 -13.11
C ALA A 648 -23.98 -7.96 -14.44
N ALA A 649 -22.71 -7.70 -14.81
CA ALA A 649 -22.41 -6.94 -16.02
C ALA A 649 -22.57 -7.77 -17.30
N VAL A 650 -22.04 -8.99 -17.34
CA VAL A 650 -21.99 -9.80 -18.57
C VAL A 650 -23.33 -10.48 -18.86
N HIS A 651 -23.99 -11.05 -17.86
CA HIS A 651 -25.23 -11.82 -18.07
C HIS A 651 -26.49 -10.96 -18.02
N HIS A 652 -26.48 -9.89 -17.22
CA HIS A 652 -27.67 -9.06 -16.98
C HIS A 652 -27.54 -7.62 -17.48
N GLN A 653 -26.42 -7.27 -18.11
CA GLN A 653 -26.14 -5.92 -18.66
C GLN A 653 -26.32 -4.80 -17.62
N MET A 654 -26.03 -5.11 -16.35
CA MET A 654 -26.11 -4.15 -15.25
C MET A 654 -24.75 -3.51 -15.01
N ALA A 655 -24.70 -2.17 -15.12
CA ALA A 655 -23.46 -1.42 -15.00
C ALA A 655 -22.79 -1.66 -13.63
N SER A 656 -21.56 -2.17 -13.64
CA SER A 656 -20.85 -2.58 -12.43
C SER A 656 -19.44 -1.99 -12.40
N VAL A 657 -18.92 -1.64 -11.23
CA VAL A 657 -17.54 -1.15 -11.07
C VAL A 657 -16.77 -1.96 -10.04
N ILE A 658 -15.52 -2.29 -10.35
CA ILE A 658 -14.57 -2.95 -9.45
C ILE A 658 -13.45 -1.96 -9.12
N PHE A 659 -13.34 -1.58 -7.85
CA PHE A 659 -12.17 -0.89 -7.30
C PHE A 659 -11.24 -1.95 -6.72
N SER A 660 -10.09 -2.12 -7.36
CA SER A 660 -9.08 -3.06 -6.94
C SER A 660 -7.87 -2.32 -6.41
N LEU A 661 -7.64 -2.46 -5.11
CA LEU A 661 -6.51 -1.89 -4.39
C LEU A 661 -5.33 -2.86 -4.33
N GLU A 662 -5.56 -4.13 -4.67
CA GLU A 662 -4.57 -5.21 -4.57
C GLU A 662 -4.13 -5.74 -5.96
N MET A 663 -5.08 -5.92 -6.90
CA MET A 663 -4.84 -6.53 -8.21
C MET A 663 -4.89 -5.52 -9.37
N SER A 664 -4.08 -5.72 -10.41
CA SER A 664 -4.11 -4.89 -11.62
C SER A 664 -5.33 -5.18 -12.51
N ARG A 665 -5.71 -4.20 -13.34
CA ARG A 665 -6.83 -4.35 -14.28
C ARG A 665 -6.70 -5.58 -15.18
N ASN A 666 -5.51 -5.81 -15.74
CA ASN A 666 -5.28 -6.94 -16.64
C ASN A 666 -5.36 -8.29 -15.91
N GLU A 667 -4.98 -8.35 -14.63
CA GLU A 667 -5.14 -9.56 -13.83
C GLU A 667 -6.62 -9.89 -13.60
N ILE A 668 -7.43 -8.87 -13.30
CA ILE A 668 -8.88 -8.98 -13.15
C ILE A 668 -9.53 -9.41 -14.46
N THR A 669 -9.18 -8.76 -15.58
CA THR A 669 -9.72 -9.09 -16.90
C THR A 669 -9.39 -10.53 -17.32
N MET A 670 -8.18 -11.02 -17.06
CA MET A 670 -7.81 -12.39 -17.37
C MET A 670 -8.57 -13.42 -16.52
N ARG A 671 -8.77 -13.14 -15.23
CA ARG A 671 -9.56 -14.00 -14.33
C ARG A 671 -11.03 -14.01 -14.74
N LEU A 672 -11.57 -12.85 -15.10
CA LEU A 672 -12.92 -12.70 -15.64
C LEU A 672 -13.11 -13.54 -16.90
N LEU A 673 -12.22 -13.39 -17.90
CA LEU A 673 -12.33 -14.13 -19.15
C LEU A 673 -12.16 -15.64 -18.95
N ALA A 674 -11.29 -16.07 -18.03
CA ALA A 674 -11.11 -17.48 -17.69
C ALA A 674 -12.37 -18.07 -17.05
N ALA A 675 -12.99 -17.34 -16.11
CA ALA A 675 -14.22 -17.74 -15.47
C ALA A 675 -15.37 -17.83 -16.47
N GLU A 676 -15.54 -16.81 -17.32
CA GLU A 676 -16.65 -16.72 -18.26
C GLU A 676 -16.51 -17.69 -19.45
N ALA A 677 -15.33 -17.77 -20.07
CA ALA A 677 -15.08 -18.66 -21.19
C ALA A 677 -14.91 -20.14 -20.77
N ARG A 678 -14.84 -20.42 -19.45
CA ARG A 678 -14.51 -21.73 -18.87
C ARG A 678 -13.23 -22.31 -19.48
N VAL A 679 -12.26 -21.43 -19.71
CA VAL A 679 -10.92 -21.81 -20.17
C VAL A 679 -10.01 -21.73 -18.96
N PRO A 680 -9.21 -22.77 -18.66
CA PRO A 680 -8.35 -22.75 -17.49
C PRO A 680 -7.46 -21.51 -17.54
N LEU A 681 -7.41 -20.75 -16.45
CA LEU A 681 -6.61 -19.52 -16.40
C LEU A 681 -5.13 -19.82 -16.75
N THR A 682 -4.67 -21.02 -16.37
CA THR A 682 -3.37 -21.58 -16.72
C THR A 682 -3.12 -21.65 -18.23
N ARG A 683 -4.12 -22.05 -19.03
CA ARG A 683 -4.05 -22.14 -20.51
C ARG A 683 -4.06 -20.78 -21.17
N MET A 684 -4.95 -19.89 -20.72
CA MET A 684 -5.03 -18.52 -21.24
C MET A 684 -3.74 -17.73 -21.00
N ARG A 685 -3.19 -17.84 -19.79
CA ARG A 685 -1.97 -17.13 -19.44
C ARG A 685 -0.70 -17.76 -20.03
N SER A 686 -0.72 -19.04 -20.37
CA SER A 686 0.40 -19.73 -21.02
C SER A 686 0.43 -19.57 -22.54
N GLY A 687 -0.67 -19.10 -23.14
CA GLY A 687 -0.84 -19.02 -24.60
C GLY A 687 -0.96 -20.39 -25.29
N LYS A 688 -1.04 -21.49 -24.51
CA LYS A 688 -1.26 -22.85 -25.01
C LYS A 688 -2.76 -23.14 -25.12
N MET A 689 -3.49 -22.23 -25.76
CA MET A 689 -4.90 -22.42 -26.05
C MET A 689 -5.01 -23.30 -27.30
N ASP A 690 -5.77 -24.38 -27.18
CA ASP A 690 -6.16 -25.16 -28.35
C ASP A 690 -7.18 -24.35 -29.17
N GLU A 691 -7.46 -24.81 -30.40
CA GLU A 691 -8.40 -24.12 -31.29
C GLU A 691 -9.79 -24.00 -30.64
N GLN A 692 -10.18 -24.95 -29.78
CA GLN A 692 -11.45 -24.91 -29.06
C GLN A 692 -11.46 -23.84 -27.97
N ASP A 693 -10.36 -23.68 -27.22
CA ASP A 693 -10.18 -22.65 -26.22
C ASP A 693 -10.17 -21.26 -26.86
N TRP A 694 -9.54 -21.11 -28.03
CA TRP A 694 -9.59 -19.87 -28.82
C TRP A 694 -11.01 -19.56 -29.30
N GLN A 695 -11.74 -20.57 -29.77
CA GLN A 695 -13.15 -20.41 -30.16
C GLN A 695 -14.03 -20.03 -28.96
N LYS A 696 -13.88 -20.68 -27.81
CA LYS A 696 -14.59 -20.31 -26.58
C LYS A 696 -14.28 -18.87 -26.19
N LEU A 697 -13.01 -18.51 -26.13
CA LEU A 697 -12.59 -17.15 -25.76
C LEU A 697 -13.11 -16.10 -26.74
N ALA A 698 -12.97 -16.33 -28.05
CA ALA A 698 -13.49 -15.43 -29.08
C ALA A 698 -15.01 -15.26 -29.00
N SER A 699 -15.74 -16.36 -28.77
CA SER A 699 -17.21 -16.33 -28.61
C SER A 699 -17.66 -15.57 -27.35
N THR A 700 -16.79 -15.51 -26.34
CA THR A 700 -17.08 -14.86 -25.05
C THR A 700 -16.63 -13.40 -25.04
N MET A 701 -15.55 -13.08 -25.75
CA MET A 701 -14.93 -11.75 -25.81
C MET A 701 -15.91 -10.69 -26.33
N GLY A 702 -16.78 -11.04 -27.28
CA GLY A 702 -17.84 -10.14 -27.74
C GLY A 702 -18.78 -9.72 -26.61
N LYS A 703 -19.31 -10.69 -25.85
CA LYS A 703 -20.21 -10.44 -24.72
C LYS A 703 -19.55 -9.63 -23.61
N VAL A 704 -18.28 -9.92 -23.32
CA VAL A 704 -17.51 -9.22 -22.27
C VAL A 704 -17.17 -7.79 -22.70
N ALA A 705 -16.87 -7.56 -23.98
CA ALA A 705 -16.54 -6.23 -24.50
C ALA A 705 -17.77 -5.29 -24.52
N GLU A 706 -18.96 -5.84 -24.73
CA GLU A 706 -20.23 -5.10 -24.70
C GLU A 706 -20.75 -4.86 -23.27
N ALA A 707 -20.28 -5.64 -22.29
CA ALA A 707 -20.75 -5.55 -20.91
C ALA A 707 -20.35 -4.22 -20.25
N PRO A 708 -21.26 -3.57 -19.50
CA PRO A 708 -20.98 -2.31 -18.81
C PRO A 708 -20.18 -2.52 -17.50
N LEU A 709 -19.00 -3.15 -17.59
CA LEU A 709 -18.10 -3.40 -16.46
C LEU A 709 -16.91 -2.43 -16.46
N PHE A 710 -16.73 -1.70 -15.37
CA PHE A 710 -15.64 -0.75 -15.17
C PHE A 710 -14.64 -1.28 -14.14
N ILE A 711 -13.34 -1.12 -14.37
CA ILE A 711 -12.28 -1.53 -13.44
C ILE A 711 -11.36 -0.35 -13.17
N ASP A 712 -11.12 -0.06 -11.89
CA ASP A 712 -10.19 0.96 -11.43
C ASP A 712 -9.16 0.35 -10.47
N ASP A 713 -7.90 0.37 -10.87
CA ASP A 713 -6.74 -0.20 -10.19
C ASP A 713 -5.77 0.88 -9.66
N SER A 714 -6.25 2.10 -9.45
CA SER A 714 -5.42 3.20 -8.94
C SER A 714 -4.97 2.91 -7.49
N PRO A 715 -3.66 2.94 -7.18
CA PRO A 715 -3.17 2.67 -5.83
C PRO A 715 -3.59 3.78 -4.85
N ASN A 716 -3.73 3.45 -3.56
CA ASN A 716 -3.96 4.41 -2.47
C ASN A 716 -5.19 5.33 -2.63
N MET A 717 -6.25 4.85 -3.29
CA MET A 717 -7.47 5.64 -3.50
C MET A 717 -8.16 6.02 -2.18
N SER A 718 -8.52 7.30 -2.05
CA SER A 718 -9.35 7.76 -0.94
C SER A 718 -10.83 7.46 -1.19
N LEU A 719 -11.62 7.37 -0.13
CA LEU A 719 -13.07 7.14 -0.26
C LEU A 719 -13.79 8.28 -0.99
N MET A 720 -13.28 9.52 -0.90
CA MET A 720 -13.82 10.67 -1.62
C MET A 720 -13.64 10.52 -3.14
N GLU A 721 -12.50 10.00 -3.58
CA GLU A 721 -12.25 9.69 -4.99
C GLU A 721 -13.14 8.55 -5.48
N ILE A 722 -13.28 7.47 -4.69
CA ILE A 722 -14.18 6.35 -4.99
C ILE A 722 -15.61 6.88 -5.14
N ARG A 723 -16.08 7.71 -4.21
CA ARG A 723 -17.42 8.34 -4.28
C ARG A 723 -17.59 9.20 -5.53
N ALA A 724 -16.63 10.07 -5.85
CA ALA A 724 -16.68 10.92 -7.02
C ALA A 724 -16.72 10.11 -8.33
N LYS A 725 -15.93 9.04 -8.42
CA LYS A 725 -15.92 8.10 -9.56
C LYS A 725 -17.26 7.36 -9.69
N CYS A 726 -17.81 6.86 -8.57
CA CYS A 726 -19.11 6.19 -8.55
C CYS A 726 -20.25 7.12 -8.98
N ARG A 727 -20.31 8.36 -8.46
CA ARG A 727 -21.30 9.38 -8.87
C ARG A 727 -21.25 9.64 -10.37
N ARG A 728 -20.05 9.81 -10.93
CA ARG A 728 -19.86 10.02 -12.37
C ARG A 728 -20.33 8.83 -13.20
N LEU A 729 -20.05 7.61 -12.74
CA LEU A 729 -20.53 6.38 -13.40
C LEU A 729 -22.05 6.23 -13.29
N LYS A 730 -22.65 6.56 -12.14
CA LYS A 730 -24.11 6.54 -11.94
C LYS A 730 -24.82 7.48 -12.90
N GLN A 731 -24.32 8.69 -13.09
CA GLN A 731 -24.90 9.67 -14.02
C GLN A 731 -24.77 9.27 -15.50
N ARG A 732 -23.64 8.66 -15.90
CA ARG A 732 -23.38 8.35 -17.31
C ARG A 732 -23.89 6.98 -17.76
N HIS A 733 -23.88 6.01 -16.86
CA HIS A 733 -24.10 4.59 -17.17
C HIS A 733 -25.10 3.90 -16.24
N ASP A 734 -25.81 4.65 -15.38
CA ASP A 734 -26.77 4.11 -14.40
C ASP A 734 -26.21 2.92 -13.61
N LEU A 735 -25.06 3.16 -12.95
CA LEU A 735 -24.37 2.20 -12.09
C LEU A 735 -25.35 1.43 -11.18
N LYS A 736 -25.23 0.10 -11.16
CA LYS A 736 -26.06 -0.85 -10.42
C LYS A 736 -25.31 -1.66 -9.38
N LEU A 737 -23.98 -1.78 -9.45
CA LEU A 737 -23.18 -2.52 -8.47
C LEU A 737 -21.80 -1.90 -8.29
N VAL A 738 -21.33 -1.84 -7.04
CA VAL A 738 -19.95 -1.44 -6.70
C VAL A 738 -19.27 -2.57 -5.95
N VAL A 739 -18.05 -2.94 -6.34
CA VAL A 739 -17.20 -3.90 -5.64
C VAL A 739 -15.90 -3.22 -5.24
N ILE A 740 -15.46 -3.40 -3.99
CA ILE A 740 -14.22 -2.84 -3.44
C ILE A 740 -13.38 -3.97 -2.85
N ASP A 741 -12.17 -4.14 -3.37
CA ASP A 741 -11.23 -5.21 -3.02
C ASP A 741 -9.85 -4.65 -2.60
N TYR A 742 -9.39 -4.75 -1.35
CA TYR A 742 -10.11 -5.08 -0.11
C TYR A 742 -10.10 -3.88 0.86
N LEU A 743 -11.14 -3.76 1.69
CA LEU A 743 -11.46 -2.58 2.52
C LEU A 743 -10.30 -2.14 3.42
N GLN A 744 -9.51 -3.10 3.92
CA GLN A 744 -8.35 -2.85 4.79
C GLN A 744 -7.11 -2.26 4.07
N LEU A 745 -7.12 -2.00 2.76
CA LEU A 745 -6.06 -1.22 2.08
C LEU A 745 -6.38 0.26 1.95
N MET A 746 -7.59 0.66 2.31
CA MET A 746 -7.98 2.06 2.27
C MET A 746 -7.21 2.85 3.34
N SER A 747 -6.83 4.07 2.96
CA SER A 747 -6.21 5.05 3.85
C SER A 747 -7.08 6.30 3.87
N SER A 748 -7.28 6.85 5.07
CA SER A 748 -8.08 8.05 5.30
C SER A 748 -7.33 9.33 4.98
N GLY A 749 -6.02 9.25 4.69
CA GLY A 749 -5.14 10.41 4.47
C GLY A 749 -4.90 11.26 5.74
N LYS A 750 -5.57 10.95 6.86
CA LYS A 750 -5.45 11.63 8.15
C LYS A 750 -4.68 10.75 9.14
N ARG A 751 -3.94 11.37 10.07
CA ARG A 751 -3.38 10.64 11.23
C ARG A 751 -4.51 10.24 12.17
N VAL A 752 -4.79 8.95 12.27
CA VAL A 752 -5.79 8.39 13.19
C VAL A 752 -5.08 7.67 14.35
N GLU A 753 -5.61 7.73 15.57
CA GLU A 753 -5.00 7.12 16.76
C GLU A 753 -5.09 5.59 16.78
N SER A 754 -6.09 5.01 16.09
CA SER A 754 -6.31 3.56 16.05
C SER A 754 -6.89 3.11 14.70
N ARG A 755 -6.37 2.01 14.16
CA ARG A 755 -6.87 1.38 12.93
C ARG A 755 -8.35 0.99 13.03
N GLN A 756 -8.83 0.65 14.22
CA GLN A 756 -10.24 0.33 14.45
C GLN A 756 -11.17 1.52 14.19
N GLN A 757 -10.72 2.72 14.53
CA GLN A 757 -11.49 3.95 14.30
C GLN A 757 -11.53 4.28 12.80
N GLU A 758 -10.39 4.10 12.11
CA GLU A 758 -10.28 4.30 10.67
C GLU A 758 -11.19 3.34 9.88
N VAL A 759 -11.18 2.05 10.23
CA VAL A 759 -12.06 1.05 9.62
C VAL A 759 -13.54 1.32 9.92
N SER A 760 -13.85 1.86 11.10
CA SER A 760 -15.21 2.28 11.45
C SER A 760 -15.71 3.46 10.63
N GLU A 761 -14.83 4.42 10.34
CA GLU A 761 -15.15 5.54 9.45
C GLU A 761 -15.39 5.06 8.01
N PHE A 762 -14.55 4.15 7.49
CA PHE A 762 -14.75 3.55 6.18
C PHE A 762 -16.06 2.78 6.07
N SER A 763 -16.36 1.95 7.07
CA SER A 763 -17.61 1.19 7.14
C SER A 763 -18.83 2.10 7.00
N ARG A 764 -18.90 3.14 7.85
CA ARG A 764 -20.01 4.10 7.83
C ARG A 764 -20.11 4.82 6.51
N ALA A 765 -18.99 5.27 5.96
CA ALA A 765 -18.99 6.05 4.76
C ALA A 765 -19.28 5.22 3.50
N LEU A 766 -18.94 3.92 3.48
CA LEU A 766 -19.41 2.97 2.47
C LEU A 766 -20.92 2.72 2.56
N LYS A 767 -21.47 2.60 3.77
CA LYS A 767 -22.93 2.51 3.95
C LYS A 767 -23.66 3.76 3.46
N LEU A 768 -23.09 4.94 3.73
CA LEU A 768 -23.62 6.20 3.22
C LEU A 768 -23.52 6.26 1.70
N LEU A 769 -22.40 5.83 1.11
CA LEU A 769 -22.24 5.74 -0.35
C LEU A 769 -23.31 4.84 -0.99
N ALA A 770 -23.57 3.67 -0.41
CA ALA A 770 -24.59 2.74 -0.91
C ALA A 770 -25.98 3.39 -0.93
N LYS A 771 -26.36 4.07 0.16
CA LYS A 771 -27.65 4.78 0.28
C LYS A 771 -27.75 5.97 -0.65
N GLU A 772 -26.70 6.77 -0.73
CA GLU A 772 -26.64 7.99 -1.53
C GLU A 772 -26.79 7.70 -3.03
N LEU A 773 -26.17 6.62 -3.51
CA LEU A 773 -26.23 6.22 -4.92
C LEU A 773 -27.39 5.28 -5.23
N GLU A 774 -28.11 4.79 -4.21
CA GLU A 774 -29.10 3.72 -4.33
C GLU A 774 -28.54 2.51 -5.10
N VAL A 775 -27.36 2.03 -4.68
CA VAL A 775 -26.64 0.93 -5.33
C VAL A 775 -26.07 -0.03 -4.27
N PRO A 776 -26.17 -1.36 -4.46
CA PRO A 776 -25.46 -2.31 -3.62
C PRO A 776 -23.94 -2.13 -3.70
N VAL A 777 -23.29 -2.07 -2.54
CA VAL A 777 -21.83 -1.96 -2.40
C VAL A 777 -21.30 -3.22 -1.73
N ILE A 778 -20.51 -4.01 -2.46
CA ILE A 778 -19.79 -5.18 -1.94
C ILE A 778 -18.40 -4.72 -1.47
N ALA A 779 -18.16 -4.83 -0.18
CA ALA A 779 -16.85 -4.65 0.43
C ALA A 779 -16.24 -6.01 0.75
N ILE A 780 -15.08 -6.31 0.16
CA ILE A 780 -14.31 -7.49 0.54
C ILE A 780 -13.52 -7.16 1.80
N SER A 781 -13.66 -8.03 2.80
CA SER A 781 -12.99 -7.93 4.09
C SER A 781 -12.29 -9.25 4.40
N GLN A 782 -11.17 -9.20 5.11
CA GLN A 782 -10.53 -10.41 5.62
C GLN A 782 -11.07 -10.77 7.01
N LEU A 783 -11.13 -12.08 7.31
CA LEU A 783 -11.52 -12.61 8.62
C LEU A 783 -10.33 -12.84 9.54
N ASN A 784 -10.53 -12.64 10.85
CA ASN A 784 -9.59 -13.07 11.88
C ASN A 784 -9.60 -14.59 12.06
N ARG A 785 -8.62 -15.10 12.82
CA ARG A 785 -8.40 -16.55 13.01
C ARG A 785 -9.17 -17.19 14.17
N GLY A 786 -10.17 -16.49 14.72
CA GLY A 786 -11.13 -17.07 15.66
C GLY A 786 -11.83 -18.36 15.19
N PRO A 787 -12.10 -18.58 13.88
CA PRO A 787 -12.65 -19.85 13.39
C PRO A 787 -11.71 -21.02 13.58
N GLU A 788 -10.39 -20.85 13.47
CA GLU A 788 -9.41 -21.94 13.50
C GLU A 788 -9.29 -22.63 14.85
N GLN A 789 -9.59 -21.91 15.93
CA GLN A 789 -9.55 -22.44 17.28
C GLN A 789 -10.81 -23.24 17.64
N ARG A 790 -11.85 -23.18 16.79
CA ARG A 790 -13.10 -23.89 16.98
C ARG A 790 -13.05 -25.25 16.27
N GLY A 791 -13.69 -26.25 16.87
CA GLY A 791 -13.71 -27.61 16.32
C GLY A 791 -14.37 -27.71 14.94
N ASP A 792 -15.29 -26.81 14.61
CA ASP A 792 -16.00 -26.77 13.32
C ASP A 792 -15.29 -25.94 12.24
N LYS A 793 -14.27 -25.14 12.60
CA LYS A 793 -13.50 -24.25 11.70
C LYS A 793 -14.35 -23.28 10.86
N LYS A 794 -15.65 -23.15 11.16
CA LYS A 794 -16.61 -22.30 10.45
C LYS A 794 -16.49 -20.86 10.94
N PRO A 795 -16.40 -19.89 10.03
CA PRO A 795 -16.36 -18.49 10.39
C PRO A 795 -17.70 -18.00 10.95
N GLN A 796 -17.61 -17.04 11.87
CA GLN A 796 -18.71 -16.41 12.58
C GLN A 796 -18.53 -14.89 12.55
N MET A 797 -19.61 -14.14 12.83
CA MET A 797 -19.59 -12.67 12.84
C MET A 797 -18.53 -12.09 13.77
N SER A 798 -18.28 -12.73 14.93
CA SER A 798 -17.25 -12.33 15.89
C SER A 798 -15.84 -12.30 15.33
N ASP A 799 -15.59 -12.98 14.20
CA ASP A 799 -14.27 -13.06 13.57
C ASP A 799 -13.97 -11.87 12.67
N LEU A 800 -14.88 -10.91 12.51
CA LEU A 800 -14.63 -9.59 11.91
C LEU A 800 -13.95 -8.60 12.90
N ARG A 801 -13.36 -9.10 13.99
CA ARG A 801 -12.69 -8.32 15.04
C ARG A 801 -11.70 -7.27 14.49
N GLU A 802 -11.62 -6.12 15.16
CA GLU A 802 -11.14 -4.81 14.67
C GLU A 802 -12.18 -4.02 13.86
N SER A 803 -13.37 -4.58 13.61
CA SER A 803 -14.43 -3.96 12.81
C SER A 803 -15.85 -4.22 13.34
N GLY A 804 -16.09 -4.05 14.65
CA GLY A 804 -17.45 -4.16 15.21
C GLY A 804 -18.46 -3.19 14.58
N SER A 805 -17.97 -2.08 14.01
CA SER A 805 -18.71 -1.14 13.18
C SER A 805 -19.14 -1.72 11.83
N ILE A 806 -18.27 -2.50 11.16
CA ILE A 806 -18.62 -3.21 9.91
C ILE A 806 -19.77 -4.18 10.14
N GLU A 807 -19.73 -4.93 11.24
CA GLU A 807 -20.85 -5.80 11.63
C GLU A 807 -22.15 -5.00 11.81
N GLN A 808 -22.10 -3.80 12.39
CA GLN A 808 -23.31 -2.99 12.62
C GLN A 808 -23.85 -2.35 11.34
N ASP A 809 -22.97 -1.79 10.52
CA ASP A 809 -23.32 -0.99 9.34
C ASP A 809 -23.74 -1.84 8.13
N ALA A 810 -23.18 -3.05 7.97
CA ALA A 810 -23.50 -3.96 6.87
C ALA A 810 -24.94 -4.48 6.95
N ASP A 811 -25.67 -4.50 5.84
CA ASP A 811 -27.02 -5.08 5.79
C ASP A 811 -26.96 -6.61 5.58
N VAL A 812 -25.96 -7.06 4.82
CA VAL A 812 -25.70 -8.48 4.54
C VAL A 812 -24.23 -8.77 4.83
N VAL A 813 -23.96 -9.86 5.56
CA VAL A 813 -22.60 -10.36 5.79
C VAL A 813 -22.51 -11.80 5.34
N ILE A 814 -21.57 -12.08 4.43
CA ILE A 814 -21.32 -13.38 3.84
C ILE A 814 -19.93 -13.83 4.29
N LEU A 815 -19.86 -14.98 4.95
CA LEU A 815 -18.61 -15.58 5.40
C LEU A 815 -18.29 -16.78 4.52
N LEU A 816 -17.13 -16.75 3.86
CA LEU A 816 -16.69 -17.86 3.02
C LEU A 816 -16.02 -18.94 3.85
N HIS A 817 -16.53 -20.16 3.71
CA HIS A 817 -15.91 -21.36 4.26
C HIS A 817 -15.69 -22.39 3.17
N ARG A 818 -14.55 -23.06 3.22
CA ARG A 818 -14.21 -24.16 2.32
C ARG A 818 -13.69 -25.28 3.18
N GLU A 819 -14.39 -26.40 3.20
CA GLU A 819 -14.02 -27.54 4.03
C GLU A 819 -12.76 -28.22 3.49
N ASP A 820 -12.67 -28.33 2.17
CA ASP A 820 -11.53 -28.86 1.42
C ASP A 820 -10.23 -28.04 1.57
N ALA A 821 -10.35 -26.80 2.05
CA ALA A 821 -9.22 -25.97 2.43
C ALA A 821 -8.55 -26.45 3.72
N TYR A 822 -9.28 -27.14 4.60
CA TYR A 822 -8.82 -27.63 5.91
C TYR A 822 -8.68 -29.14 5.96
N GLU A 823 -9.53 -29.88 5.25
CA GLU A 823 -9.61 -31.35 5.28
C GLU A 823 -9.55 -31.90 3.85
N LYS A 824 -8.40 -32.48 3.49
CA LYS A 824 -8.13 -32.96 2.13
C LYS A 824 -8.98 -34.16 1.70
N GLU A 825 -9.37 -35.00 2.65
CA GLU A 825 -10.26 -36.14 2.41
C GLU A 825 -11.73 -35.76 2.63
N SER A 826 -12.05 -34.46 2.77
CA SER A 826 -13.43 -34.04 2.89
C SER A 826 -14.21 -34.55 1.67
N PRO A 827 -15.36 -35.21 1.88
CA PRO A 827 -16.22 -35.66 0.79
C PRO A 827 -16.77 -34.49 -0.03
N ARG A 828 -16.57 -33.25 0.42
CA ARG A 828 -17.05 -31.99 -0.17
C ARG A 828 -15.94 -31.22 -0.92
N ALA A 829 -14.97 -31.95 -1.50
CA ALA A 829 -13.88 -31.36 -2.28
C ALA A 829 -14.40 -30.53 -3.47
N GLY A 830 -13.94 -29.27 -3.59
CA GLY A 830 -14.44 -28.35 -4.61
C GLY A 830 -15.78 -27.70 -4.28
N GLU A 831 -16.32 -27.86 -3.07
CA GLU A 831 -17.45 -27.09 -2.55
C GLU A 831 -16.96 -25.91 -1.69
N ALA A 832 -17.70 -24.82 -1.72
CA ALA A 832 -17.54 -23.69 -0.83
C ALA A 832 -18.89 -23.28 -0.24
N ASP A 833 -18.92 -23.01 1.05
CA ASP A 833 -20.09 -22.52 1.77
C ASP A 833 -20.03 -20.99 1.83
N LEU A 834 -21.07 -20.36 1.28
CA LEU A 834 -21.42 -18.96 1.48
C LEU A 834 -22.33 -18.87 2.72
N ILE A 835 -21.75 -18.61 3.89
CA ILE A 835 -22.51 -18.51 5.14
C ILE A 835 -23.07 -17.08 5.24
N VAL A 836 -24.36 -16.90 5.00
CA VAL A 836 -25.04 -15.61 5.19
C VAL A 836 -25.26 -15.39 6.69
N ALA A 837 -24.23 -14.89 7.36
CA ALA A 837 -24.19 -14.74 8.81
C ALA A 837 -25.04 -13.56 9.32
N LYS A 838 -25.34 -12.58 8.46
CA LYS A 838 -26.28 -11.49 8.74
C LYS A 838 -27.08 -11.18 7.48
N HIS A 839 -28.38 -11.00 7.63
CA HIS A 839 -29.27 -10.46 6.59
C HIS A 839 -30.35 -9.60 7.27
N ARG A 840 -30.34 -8.29 7.03
CA ARG A 840 -31.24 -7.35 7.73
C ARG A 840 -32.71 -7.47 7.30
N ASN A 841 -32.95 -7.87 6.06
CA ASN A 841 -34.26 -7.86 5.41
C ASN A 841 -34.80 -9.27 5.09
N GLY A 842 -34.16 -10.33 5.59
CA GLY A 842 -34.55 -11.70 5.27
C GLY A 842 -33.83 -12.75 6.11
N PRO A 843 -34.03 -14.04 5.80
CA PRO A 843 -33.41 -15.13 6.53
C PRO A 843 -31.90 -15.24 6.28
N THR A 844 -31.19 -15.79 7.27
CA THR A 844 -29.80 -16.24 7.18
C THR A 844 -29.77 -17.72 6.80
N ASP A 845 -28.88 -18.12 5.91
CA ASP A 845 -28.69 -19.52 5.54
C ASP A 845 -27.23 -19.78 5.12
N THR A 846 -26.85 -21.05 5.00
CA THR A 846 -25.56 -21.46 4.42
C THR A 846 -25.79 -22.05 3.05
N ILE A 847 -25.17 -21.44 2.05
CA ILE A 847 -25.41 -21.78 0.65
C ILE A 847 -24.16 -22.41 0.09
N THR A 848 -24.27 -23.65 -0.36
CA THR A 848 -23.15 -24.38 -0.95
C THR A 848 -23.05 -24.07 -2.44
N VAL A 849 -21.86 -23.67 -2.88
CA VAL A 849 -21.52 -23.39 -4.28
C VAL A 849 -20.31 -24.22 -4.70
N ALA A 850 -20.19 -24.54 -5.98
CA ALA A 850 -19.02 -25.22 -6.52
C ALA A 850 -17.88 -24.21 -6.71
N PHE A 851 -16.71 -24.49 -6.15
CA PHE A 851 -15.49 -23.72 -6.38
C PHE A 851 -14.58 -24.41 -7.42
N GLN A 852 -14.59 -23.87 -8.63
CA GLN A 852 -13.75 -24.29 -9.75
C GLN A 852 -12.47 -23.45 -9.79
N GLY A 853 -11.54 -23.71 -8.86
CA GLY A 853 -10.32 -22.91 -8.71
C GLY A 853 -9.44 -22.80 -9.97
N HIS A 854 -9.49 -23.78 -10.87
CA HIS A 854 -8.76 -23.78 -12.14
C HIS A 854 -9.32 -22.79 -13.18
N TYR A 855 -10.58 -22.37 -13.03
CA TYR A 855 -11.21 -21.29 -13.79
C TYR A 855 -11.29 -19.98 -13.00
N GLN A 856 -10.86 -19.96 -11.74
CA GLN A 856 -11.07 -18.84 -10.81
C GLN A 856 -12.56 -18.48 -10.70
N ARG A 857 -13.40 -19.52 -10.61
CA ARG A 857 -14.85 -19.41 -10.71
C ARG A 857 -15.54 -20.11 -9.54
N PHE A 858 -16.47 -19.42 -8.92
CA PHE A 858 -17.57 -20.02 -8.16
C PHE A 858 -18.75 -20.25 -9.12
N ALA A 859 -19.38 -21.42 -9.02
CA ALA A 859 -20.49 -21.83 -9.87
C ALA A 859 -21.61 -22.39 -9.01
N ASP A 860 -22.84 -22.27 -9.53
CA ASP A 860 -24.02 -22.85 -8.90
C ASP A 860 -23.93 -24.39 -8.86
N MET A 861 -24.46 -25.00 -7.80
CA MET A 861 -24.57 -26.45 -7.66
C MET A 861 -25.69 -27.04 -8.55
N GLN A 862 -26.66 -26.22 -8.96
CA GLN A 862 -27.81 -26.65 -9.78
C GLN A 862 -27.54 -26.61 -11.30
N MET A 863 -26.27 -26.47 -11.73
CA MET A 863 -25.91 -26.24 -13.13
C MET A 863 -25.65 -27.51 -13.95
#